data_AF-A0A3D5MXT9-F1
#
_entry.id   AF-A0A3D5MXT9-F1
#
_cell.length_a   1.000
_cell.length_b   1.000
_cell.length_c   1.000
_cell.angle_alpha   90.00
_cell.angle_beta   90.00
_cell.angle_gamma   90.00
#
_symmetry.space_group_name_H-M   'P 1'
#
loop_
_entity.id
_entity.type
_entity.pdbx_description
1 polymer ?
#
loop_
_entity_poly.entity_id
_entity_poly.type
_entity_poly.pdbx_seq_one_letter_code
_entity_poly.pdbx_strand_id
1 'polypeptide(L)'
;MHIYCDKVSNIIDVTKNYSDISSKKILGQYILEKFKENIESDELLKSTFAEENEKEQQSWENSIPELLSVISESGLADLFVVFEYELPVGKNRIDCTVIGRNKNNEICILIVELKQWAKIYKDSNNNNPCKVKLTADDIEREHPLAQIQTYSKYLENNHTFCAEENVKIYKCAYLHNFIDKDELFEKPYHIYKKGFYDITFTKNDREKFKDMLNNIFINESKYEDVEAFCKGDYKLGKDGLEELHNVLKSNEAITLLDEQRDIISLFNNALNSLQGNERIVEVISGNVGSGKTYLAFEMLRRAIKRFGNKGCYYTLVNATVREIVNEEFEDRIALYTEAVTSPSKRNNIVIIDEAHRISNVKDTLYKLLYNSRIVIILQDDKQRILFSEEGTRENYEKVIDELSAHYNIKRLADNGQPLRLKIDLRTNARSGFIESLNKFLDDVELEQSSYLNEFYDLEVDDDLNDIDMKLKSKDEDNQCKWVASFCWDWTRNTENNDIVIGDFKKAWNPQRQGKKQYNWYKNIDGHHLDEVGCIYTLQGLDFDYTGAIFWDDLYWRDGKWNIDLNKIKDQYFFISDIAKKFGGSVERQQENGQWFVRYKGNRYKINDFIDLISQEKQIDLRKEVIQIMKNIYRVLLSRAKKGMYIWFKDNETKKRFIEAFNL
;
A
#
# COMPACT_ATOMS: atom_id res chain seq x y z
N MET A 1 -13.13 -0.80 11.06
CA MET A 1 -13.35 -0.47 12.49
C MET A 1 -14.19 0.81 12.57
N HIS A 2 -14.91 1.05 13.67
CA HIS A 2 -15.65 2.32 13.90
C HIS A 2 -15.76 2.59 15.41
N ILE A 3 -15.88 3.86 15.82
CA ILE A 3 -15.98 4.20 17.26
C ILE A 3 -17.37 3.90 17.82
N TYR A 4 -18.40 4.28 17.07
CA TYR A 4 -19.78 4.21 17.55
C TYR A 4 -20.73 3.96 16.39
N CYS A 5 -21.69 3.06 16.59
CA CYS A 5 -22.74 2.75 15.63
C CYS A 5 -24.06 2.55 16.35
N ASP A 6 -25.08 3.34 16.01
CA ASP A 6 -26.43 3.18 16.57
C ASP A 6 -27.49 3.90 15.71
N LYS A 7 -28.77 3.70 16.02
CA LYS A 7 -29.85 4.49 15.46
C LYS A 7 -29.80 5.92 15.99
N VAL A 8 -30.14 6.89 15.14
CA VAL A 8 -30.19 8.31 15.54
C VAL A 8 -31.08 8.51 16.77
N SER A 9 -32.26 7.88 16.80
CA SER A 9 -33.21 7.93 17.93
C SER A 9 -32.69 7.38 19.26
N ASN A 10 -31.63 6.57 19.26
CA ASN A 10 -30.98 6.08 20.48
C ASN A 10 -29.93 7.09 21.01
N ILE A 11 -29.47 8.00 20.16
CA ILE A 11 -28.44 8.99 20.47
C ILE A 11 -29.05 10.35 20.82
N ILE A 12 -30.08 10.77 20.08
CA ILE A 12 -30.74 12.08 20.23
C ILE A 12 -32.20 11.93 20.63
N ASP A 13 -32.63 12.73 21.61
CA ASP A 13 -34.04 12.81 22.01
C ASP A 13 -34.86 13.54 20.93
N VAL A 14 -35.55 12.78 20.08
CA VAL A 14 -36.34 13.27 18.95
C VAL A 14 -37.50 14.19 19.35
N THR A 15 -37.87 14.24 20.63
CA THR A 15 -38.92 15.13 21.13
C THR A 15 -38.40 16.55 21.44
N LYS A 16 -37.07 16.72 21.52
CA LYS A 16 -36.43 18.00 21.81
C LYS A 16 -36.06 18.74 20.54
N ASN A 17 -36.20 20.05 20.60
CA ASN A 17 -35.71 20.96 19.57
C ASN A 17 -34.29 21.40 19.94
N TYR A 18 -33.30 21.04 19.13
CA TYR A 18 -31.90 21.41 19.33
C TYR A 18 -31.51 22.67 18.57
N SER A 19 -32.42 23.61 18.34
CA SER A 19 -32.12 24.84 17.58
C SER A 19 -31.19 25.81 18.33
N ASP A 20 -31.12 25.76 19.66
CA ASP A 20 -30.26 26.62 20.46
C ASP A 20 -28.90 25.97 20.80
N ILE A 21 -27.88 26.82 20.97
CA ILE A 21 -26.49 26.41 21.20
C ILE A 21 -26.32 25.62 22.50
N SER A 22 -27.10 25.93 23.54
CA SER A 22 -26.95 25.31 24.85
C SER A 22 -27.41 23.85 24.84
N SER A 23 -28.55 23.57 24.20
CA SER A 23 -29.06 22.22 24.02
C SER A 23 -28.12 21.35 23.18
N LYS A 24 -27.53 21.92 22.10
CA LYS A 24 -26.54 21.20 21.28
C LYS A 24 -25.26 20.88 22.04
N LYS A 25 -24.79 21.81 22.88
CA LYS A 25 -23.59 21.60 23.69
C LYS A 25 -23.77 20.44 24.69
N ILE A 26 -24.94 20.38 25.35
CA ILE A 26 -25.26 19.28 26.27
C ILE A 26 -25.30 17.94 25.50
N LEU A 27 -25.92 17.91 24.32
CA LEU A 27 -25.93 16.72 23.47
C LEU A 27 -24.51 16.31 23.05
N GLY A 28 -23.67 17.27 22.67
CA GLY A 28 -22.27 17.03 22.32
C GLY A 28 -21.48 16.38 23.45
N GLN A 29 -21.65 16.86 24.68
CA GLN A 29 -21.01 16.29 25.87
C GLN A 29 -21.45 14.85 26.13
N TYR A 30 -22.76 14.59 26.03
CA TYR A 30 -23.31 13.24 26.17
C TYR A 30 -22.76 12.27 25.12
N ILE A 31 -22.66 12.71 23.86
CA ILE A 31 -22.10 11.88 22.77
C ILE A 31 -20.60 11.61 23.01
N LEU A 32 -19.85 12.62 23.45
CA LEU A 32 -18.44 12.45 23.76
C LEU A 32 -18.21 11.44 24.89
N GLU A 33 -19.03 11.48 25.94
CA GLU A 33 -18.98 10.49 27.03
C GLU A 33 -19.25 9.07 26.50
N LYS A 34 -20.27 8.90 25.65
CA LYS A 34 -20.57 7.62 25.00
C LYS A 34 -19.42 7.09 24.15
N PHE A 35 -18.75 7.96 23.38
CA PHE A 35 -17.62 7.57 22.55
C PHE A 35 -16.44 7.12 23.43
N LYS A 36 -16.15 7.88 24.50
CA LYS A 36 -15.11 7.52 25.47
C LYS A 36 -15.39 6.19 26.14
N GLU A 37 -16.63 5.95 26.59
CA GLU A 37 -17.05 4.66 27.16
C GLU A 37 -16.82 3.51 26.19
N ASN A 38 -17.21 3.68 24.92
CA ASN A 38 -17.01 2.66 23.88
C ASN A 38 -15.52 2.38 23.64
N ILE A 39 -14.71 3.43 23.46
CA ILE A 39 -13.26 3.30 23.30
C ILE A 39 -12.66 2.62 24.53
N GLU A 40 -13.08 2.99 25.73
CA GLU A 40 -12.59 2.38 26.97
C GLU A 40 -13.05 0.93 27.17
N SER A 41 -14.13 0.51 26.53
CA SER A 41 -14.65 -0.85 26.64
C SER A 41 -14.01 -1.85 25.68
N ASP A 42 -13.34 -1.36 24.62
CA ASP A 42 -12.80 -2.16 23.52
C ASP A 42 -11.29 -1.95 23.41
N GLU A 43 -10.48 -2.99 23.68
CA GLU A 43 -9.01 -2.88 23.62
C GLU A 43 -8.47 -2.52 22.22
N LEU A 44 -9.18 -2.92 21.16
CA LEU A 44 -8.82 -2.58 19.79
C LEU A 44 -9.06 -1.10 19.52
N LEU A 45 -10.21 -0.57 19.95
CA LEU A 45 -10.47 0.87 19.91
C LEU A 45 -9.47 1.63 20.79
N LYS A 46 -9.17 1.17 22.01
CA LYS A 46 -8.12 1.78 22.84
C LYS A 46 -6.81 1.88 22.07
N SER A 47 -6.31 0.79 21.49
CA SER A 47 -5.02 0.85 20.79
C SER A 47 -5.02 1.79 19.58
N THR A 48 -6.18 1.94 18.92
CA THR A 48 -6.34 2.72 17.69
C THR A 48 -6.62 4.21 17.97
N PHE A 49 -7.21 4.51 19.12
CA PHE A 49 -7.68 5.83 19.54
C PHE A 49 -7.03 6.31 20.86
N ALA A 50 -6.05 5.59 21.42
CA ALA A 50 -5.38 5.92 22.70
C ALA A 50 -4.64 7.26 22.69
N GLU A 51 -4.22 7.74 21.53
CA GLU A 51 -3.52 9.02 21.34
C GLU A 51 -4.47 10.12 20.82
N GLU A 52 -5.70 10.17 21.29
CA GLU A 52 -6.62 11.22 20.87
C GLU A 52 -6.16 12.60 21.31
N ASN A 53 -5.95 13.45 20.31
CA ASN A 53 -5.64 14.86 20.48
C ASN A 53 -6.92 15.57 20.97
N GLU A 54 -6.84 16.43 22.00
CA GLU A 54 -7.99 17.19 22.53
C GLU A 54 -8.83 17.87 21.43
N LYS A 55 -8.21 18.20 20.29
CA LYS A 55 -8.83 18.79 19.11
C LYS A 55 -9.83 17.87 18.40
N GLU A 56 -9.62 16.56 18.41
CA GLU A 56 -10.50 15.56 17.76
C GLU A 56 -11.77 15.38 18.59
N GLN A 57 -11.62 15.20 19.91
CA GLN A 57 -12.74 15.18 20.86
C GLN A 57 -13.59 16.46 20.78
N GLN A 58 -12.95 17.62 20.66
CA GLN A 58 -13.64 18.89 20.44
C GLN A 58 -14.38 18.93 19.09
N SER A 59 -13.87 18.27 18.05
CA SER A 59 -14.56 18.16 16.77
C SER A 59 -15.84 17.34 16.90
N TRP A 60 -15.82 16.23 17.65
CA TRP A 60 -16.99 15.40 17.91
C TRP A 60 -18.06 16.12 18.72
N GLU A 61 -17.66 16.74 19.85
CA GLU A 61 -18.57 17.50 20.73
C GLU A 61 -19.32 18.58 19.95
N ASN A 62 -18.68 19.22 18.96
CA ASN A 62 -19.28 20.32 18.22
C ASN A 62 -20.02 19.88 16.93
N SER A 63 -19.50 18.90 16.19
CA SER A 63 -19.97 18.63 14.82
C SER A 63 -21.06 17.55 14.75
N ILE A 64 -21.00 16.54 15.62
CA ILE A 64 -21.97 15.43 15.60
C ILE A 64 -23.39 15.92 15.96
N PRO A 65 -23.60 16.76 17.00
CA PRO A 65 -24.92 17.31 17.30
C PRO A 65 -25.56 18.06 16.14
N GLU A 66 -24.76 18.77 15.34
CA GLU A 66 -25.26 19.50 14.16
C GLU A 66 -25.80 18.54 13.10
N LEU A 67 -25.10 17.42 12.84
CA LEU A 67 -25.58 16.42 11.88
C LEU A 67 -26.84 15.69 12.40
N LEU A 68 -26.80 15.17 13.63
CA LEU A 68 -27.91 14.40 14.21
C LEU A 68 -29.19 15.22 14.32
N SER A 69 -29.06 16.51 14.66
CA SER A 69 -30.23 17.40 14.72
C SER A 69 -30.87 17.58 13.33
N VAL A 70 -30.09 17.69 12.25
CA VAL A 70 -30.64 17.77 10.88
C VAL A 70 -31.36 16.47 10.49
N ILE A 71 -30.77 15.30 10.78
CA ILE A 71 -31.40 14.00 10.47
C ILE A 71 -32.70 13.82 11.26
N SER A 72 -32.69 14.14 12.57
CA SER A 72 -33.87 14.07 13.42
C SER A 72 -34.98 15.03 12.96
N GLU A 73 -34.63 16.27 12.60
CA GLU A 73 -35.57 17.27 12.09
C GLU A 73 -36.17 16.88 10.74
N SER A 74 -35.47 16.07 9.93
CA SER A 74 -36.00 15.47 8.71
C SER A 74 -36.99 14.32 8.97
N GLY A 75 -37.19 13.92 10.23
CA GLY A 75 -38.03 12.76 10.57
C GLY A 75 -37.39 11.42 10.23
N LEU A 76 -36.06 11.37 10.13
CA LEU A 76 -35.28 10.21 9.71
C LEU A 76 -34.52 9.57 10.90
N ALA A 77 -35.10 9.61 12.10
CA ALA A 77 -34.43 9.17 13.33
C ALA A 77 -34.30 7.65 13.47
N ASP A 78 -34.92 6.85 12.59
CA ASP A 78 -34.77 5.40 12.54
C ASP A 78 -33.56 4.95 11.70
N LEU A 79 -32.82 5.88 11.09
CA LEU A 79 -31.59 5.58 10.35
C LEU A 79 -30.43 5.24 11.29
N PHE A 80 -29.52 4.37 10.84
CA PHE A 80 -28.28 4.10 11.54
C PHE A 80 -27.21 5.12 11.13
N VAL A 81 -26.37 5.48 12.10
CA VAL A 81 -25.16 6.27 11.89
C VAL A 81 -23.95 5.48 12.39
N VAL A 82 -22.90 5.44 11.58
CA VAL A 82 -21.60 4.83 11.90
C VAL A 82 -20.57 5.96 11.90
N PHE A 83 -20.00 6.25 13.08
CA PHE A 83 -19.03 7.33 13.25
C PHE A 83 -17.60 6.81 13.22
N GLU A 84 -16.71 7.60 12.61
CA GLU A 84 -15.28 7.33 12.54
C GLU A 84 -14.99 5.95 11.91
N TYR A 85 -15.65 5.68 10.79
CA TYR A 85 -15.48 4.42 10.07
C TYR A 85 -14.11 4.42 9.37
N GLU A 86 -13.22 3.58 9.87
CA GLU A 86 -11.86 3.46 9.39
C GLU A 86 -11.83 2.70 8.06
N LEU A 87 -11.32 3.38 7.02
CA LEU A 87 -11.05 2.75 5.75
C LEU A 87 -9.78 1.90 5.84
N PRO A 88 -9.71 0.78 5.09
CA PRO A 88 -8.57 -0.11 5.15
C PRO A 88 -7.22 0.43 4.75
N VAL A 89 -7.24 1.59 4.12
CA VAL A 89 -6.14 2.09 3.35
C VAL A 89 -5.87 3.51 3.80
N GLY A 90 -4.81 3.63 4.59
CA GLY A 90 -4.47 4.82 5.35
C GLY A 90 -5.31 4.83 6.62
N LYS A 91 -4.80 5.38 7.71
CA LYS A 91 -5.59 5.63 8.94
C LYS A 91 -6.68 6.70 8.73
N ASN A 92 -7.26 6.75 7.53
CA ASN A 92 -8.27 7.67 7.09
C ASN A 92 -9.62 7.16 7.56
N ARG A 93 -10.41 8.08 8.11
CA ARG A 93 -11.71 7.79 8.70
C ARG A 93 -12.78 8.58 7.96
N ILE A 94 -13.90 7.94 7.73
CA ILE A 94 -15.13 8.62 7.33
C ILE A 94 -15.78 9.15 8.60
N ASP A 95 -15.95 10.48 8.68
CA ASP A 95 -16.48 11.15 9.87
C ASP A 95 -17.85 10.54 10.27
N CYS A 96 -18.78 10.40 9.32
CA CYS A 96 -20.05 9.72 9.54
C CYS A 96 -20.57 9.02 8.27
N THR A 97 -21.08 7.80 8.44
CA THR A 97 -21.83 7.06 7.42
C THR A 97 -23.26 6.86 7.89
N VAL A 98 -24.25 7.35 7.13
CA VAL A 98 -25.68 7.13 7.39
C VAL A 98 -26.17 5.95 6.55
N ILE A 99 -26.79 4.97 7.18
CA ILE A 99 -27.28 3.75 6.53
C ILE A 99 -28.80 3.65 6.72
N GLY A 100 -29.50 3.42 5.62
CA GLY A 100 -30.95 3.36 5.57
C GLY A 100 -31.45 2.77 4.27
N ARG A 101 -32.76 2.90 4.03
CA ARG A 101 -33.39 2.46 2.77
C ARG A 101 -34.10 3.59 2.07
N ASN A 102 -34.31 3.44 0.76
CA ASN A 102 -35.15 4.34 -0.03
C ASN A 102 -36.54 3.75 -0.29
N LYS A 103 -37.37 4.50 -1.02
CA LYS A 103 -38.75 4.09 -1.39
C LYS A 103 -38.81 2.84 -2.27
N ASN A 104 -37.73 2.49 -2.94
CA ASN A 104 -37.61 1.28 -3.77
C ASN A 104 -37.07 0.08 -2.96
N ASN A 105 -36.88 0.23 -1.65
CA ASN A 105 -36.27 -0.77 -0.77
C ASN A 105 -34.80 -1.10 -1.12
N GLU A 106 -34.12 -0.19 -1.83
CA GLU A 106 -32.67 -0.24 -2.06
C GLU A 106 -31.94 0.25 -0.80
N ILE A 107 -30.75 -0.28 -0.55
CA ILE A 107 -29.93 0.09 0.59
C ILE A 107 -29.17 1.37 0.22
N CYS A 108 -29.31 2.41 1.02
CA CYS A 108 -28.67 3.70 0.80
C CYS A 108 -27.58 3.91 1.85
N ILE A 109 -26.38 4.22 1.38
CA ILE A 109 -25.22 4.56 2.21
C ILE A 109 -24.85 6.01 1.89
N LEU A 110 -25.04 6.93 2.83
CA LEU A 110 -24.61 8.32 2.69
C LEU A 110 -23.35 8.57 3.50
N ILE A 111 -22.27 8.88 2.80
CA ILE A 111 -21.00 9.32 3.38
C ILE A 111 -21.10 10.81 3.67
N VAL A 112 -20.82 11.22 4.91
CA VAL A 112 -20.85 12.61 5.35
C VAL A 112 -19.47 13.04 5.81
N GLU A 113 -18.88 13.98 5.09
CA GLU A 113 -17.66 14.68 5.53
C GLU A 113 -18.06 15.87 6.41
N LEU A 114 -17.69 15.85 7.69
CA LEU A 114 -18.04 16.86 8.68
C LEU A 114 -16.86 17.78 8.97
N LYS A 115 -17.06 19.10 8.80
CA LYS A 115 -16.04 20.09 9.21
C LYS A 115 -16.66 21.24 9.98
N GLN A 116 -15.99 21.61 11.06
CA GLN A 116 -16.33 22.79 11.86
C GLN A 116 -15.68 24.09 11.36
N TRP A 117 -15.26 24.14 10.09
CA TRP A 117 -14.54 25.30 9.53
C TRP A 117 -15.43 26.53 9.44
N ALA A 118 -14.92 27.68 9.87
CA ALA A 118 -15.61 28.96 9.77
C ALA A 118 -15.11 29.84 8.60
N LYS A 119 -13.86 29.65 8.17
CA LYS A 119 -13.21 30.38 7.08
C LYS A 119 -12.07 29.55 6.48
N ILE A 120 -11.69 29.87 5.24
CA ILE A 120 -10.45 29.39 4.62
C ILE A 120 -9.53 30.58 4.36
N TYR A 121 -8.22 30.34 4.36
CA TYR A 121 -7.23 31.36 4.02
C TYR A 121 -6.96 31.31 2.51
N LYS A 122 -7.15 32.45 1.82
CA LYS A 122 -6.91 32.58 0.39
C LYS A 122 -5.41 32.77 0.14
N ASP A 123 -4.74 31.68 -0.21
CA ASP A 123 -3.35 31.70 -0.67
C ASP A 123 -3.31 31.77 -2.20
N SER A 124 -2.93 32.93 -2.74
CA SER A 124 -2.85 33.15 -4.18
C SER A 124 -1.80 32.28 -4.89
N ASN A 125 -0.86 31.71 -4.14
CA ASN A 125 0.18 30.83 -4.66
C ASN A 125 -0.22 29.34 -4.55
N ASN A 126 -1.33 29.01 -3.90
CA ASN A 126 -1.78 27.64 -3.79
C ASN A 126 -2.29 27.11 -5.15
N ASN A 127 -1.54 26.17 -5.71
CA ASN A 127 -1.91 25.45 -6.93
C ASN A 127 -2.35 24.00 -6.64
N ASN A 128 -2.44 23.58 -5.38
CA ASN A 128 -2.86 22.24 -4.99
C ASN A 128 -4.39 22.23 -4.71
N PRO A 129 -5.22 21.60 -5.57
CA PRO A 129 -6.66 21.54 -5.35
C PRO A 129 -7.06 20.56 -4.22
N CYS A 130 -6.12 19.86 -3.60
CA CYS A 130 -6.39 18.97 -2.48
C CYS A 130 -6.09 19.63 -1.12
N LYS A 131 -5.30 20.71 -1.06
CA LYS A 131 -4.91 21.34 0.22
C LYS A 131 -5.54 22.71 0.38
N VAL A 132 -6.00 22.99 1.60
CA VAL A 132 -6.58 24.27 2.02
C VAL A 132 -5.88 24.74 3.29
N LYS A 133 -5.47 26.01 3.32
CA LYS A 133 -4.99 26.65 4.55
C LYS A 133 -6.16 27.18 5.36
N LEU A 134 -6.18 26.91 6.66
CA LEU A 134 -7.21 27.45 7.57
C LEU A 134 -6.79 28.78 8.23
N THR A 135 -5.48 29.02 8.30
CA THR A 135 -4.86 30.21 8.91
C THR A 135 -3.69 30.69 8.06
N ALA A 136 -3.24 31.93 8.27
CA ALA A 136 -2.05 32.46 7.62
C ALA A 136 -0.78 31.66 8.00
N ASP A 137 -0.72 31.18 9.25
CA ASP A 137 0.42 30.44 9.81
C ASP A 137 0.33 28.90 9.63
N ASP A 138 0.01 28.46 8.40
CA ASP A 138 0.42 27.14 7.85
C ASP A 138 -0.24 25.83 8.32
N ILE A 139 -1.44 25.86 8.94
CA ILE A 139 -2.22 24.61 9.06
C ILE A 139 -2.92 24.32 7.73
N GLU A 140 -2.23 23.57 6.87
CA GLU A 140 -2.83 22.92 5.71
C GLU A 140 -3.67 21.71 6.14
N ARG A 141 -4.84 21.60 5.53
CA ARG A 141 -5.78 20.49 5.66
C ARG A 141 -6.21 20.01 4.30
N GLU A 142 -6.65 18.76 4.24
CA GLU A 142 -7.31 18.24 3.04
C GLU A 142 -8.59 19.02 2.75
N HIS A 143 -8.84 19.24 1.47
CA HIS A 143 -10.08 19.86 1.00
C HIS A 143 -11.23 18.87 1.23
N PRO A 144 -12.36 19.25 1.84
CA PRO A 144 -13.42 18.29 2.21
C PRO A 144 -13.98 17.52 1.01
N LEU A 145 -14.07 18.19 -0.15
CA LEU A 145 -14.52 17.59 -1.41
C LEU A 145 -13.49 16.64 -2.02
N ALA A 146 -12.20 16.86 -1.75
CA ALA A 146 -11.16 15.92 -2.12
C ALA A 146 -11.34 14.62 -1.33
N GLN A 147 -11.46 14.72 0.00
CA GLN A 147 -11.63 13.58 0.91
C GLN A 147 -12.85 12.74 0.55
N ILE A 148 -14.02 13.37 0.45
CA ILE A 148 -15.26 12.63 0.20
C ILE A 148 -15.29 11.98 -1.18
N GLN A 149 -14.65 12.59 -2.19
CA GLN A 149 -14.48 11.97 -3.49
C GLN A 149 -13.61 10.72 -3.40
N THR A 150 -12.54 10.75 -2.60
CA THR A 150 -11.68 9.59 -2.34
C THR A 150 -12.48 8.49 -1.65
N TYR A 151 -13.12 8.80 -0.52
CA TYR A 151 -13.81 7.80 0.31
C TYR A 151 -14.97 7.14 -0.44
N SER A 152 -15.80 7.93 -1.14
CA SER A 152 -16.92 7.39 -1.92
C SER A 152 -16.46 6.44 -3.02
N LYS A 153 -15.52 6.85 -3.86
CA LYS A 153 -15.00 5.99 -4.93
C LYS A 153 -14.30 4.74 -4.38
N TYR A 154 -13.63 4.88 -3.24
CA TYR A 154 -12.94 3.77 -2.62
C TYR A 154 -13.94 2.71 -2.13
N LEU A 155 -15.04 3.12 -1.51
CA LEU A 155 -16.14 2.22 -1.14
C LEU A 155 -16.83 1.62 -2.37
N GLU A 156 -17.23 2.45 -3.34
CA GLU A 156 -17.90 2.03 -4.58
C GLU A 156 -17.11 0.94 -5.32
N ASN A 157 -15.78 1.07 -5.39
CA ASN A 157 -14.96 0.18 -6.21
C ASN A 157 -14.40 -1.03 -5.45
N ASN A 158 -14.18 -0.91 -4.13
CA ASN A 158 -13.41 -1.92 -3.40
C ASN A 158 -14.20 -2.62 -2.30
N HIS A 159 -15.29 -2.05 -1.80
CA HIS A 159 -16.02 -2.63 -0.67
C HIS A 159 -17.05 -3.65 -1.18
N THR A 160 -16.94 -4.90 -0.73
CA THR A 160 -17.76 -6.03 -1.22
C THR A 160 -19.25 -5.78 -1.13
N PHE A 161 -19.73 -5.34 0.04
CA PHE A 161 -21.15 -4.98 0.22
C PHE A 161 -21.58 -3.80 -0.65
N CYS A 162 -20.74 -2.76 -0.78
CA CYS A 162 -21.06 -1.59 -1.59
C CYS A 162 -21.08 -1.85 -3.10
N ALA A 163 -20.44 -2.93 -3.55
CA ALA A 163 -20.41 -3.34 -4.95
C ALA A 163 -21.70 -4.05 -5.39
N GLU A 164 -22.60 -4.41 -4.46
CA GLU A 164 -23.87 -5.04 -4.79
C GLU A 164 -24.84 -4.06 -5.50
N GLU A 165 -25.56 -4.52 -6.52
CA GLU A 165 -26.40 -3.65 -7.36
C GLU A 165 -27.53 -2.93 -6.60
N ASN A 166 -28.01 -3.55 -5.52
CA ASN A 166 -29.05 -3.04 -4.62
C ASN A 166 -28.53 -2.03 -3.58
N VAL A 167 -27.22 -1.75 -3.56
CA VAL A 167 -26.61 -0.76 -2.68
C VAL A 167 -26.31 0.52 -3.47
N LYS A 168 -26.76 1.66 -2.95
CA LYS A 168 -26.55 2.99 -3.54
C LYS A 168 -25.70 3.84 -2.61
N ILE A 169 -24.57 4.31 -3.12
CA ILE A 169 -23.70 5.23 -2.38
C ILE A 169 -24.01 6.68 -2.75
N TYR A 170 -24.21 7.48 -1.71
CA TYR A 170 -24.36 8.92 -1.75
C TYR A 170 -23.24 9.57 -0.94
N LYS A 171 -23.02 10.87 -1.17
CA LYS A 171 -21.97 11.63 -0.51
C LYS A 171 -22.39 13.09 -0.32
N CYS A 172 -22.01 13.68 0.81
CA CYS A 172 -22.10 15.13 1.03
C CYS A 172 -21.06 15.67 2.00
N ALA A 173 -20.63 16.91 1.80
CA ALA A 173 -19.83 17.63 2.79
C ALA A 173 -20.73 18.59 3.58
N TYR A 174 -20.64 18.57 4.91
CA TYR A 174 -21.38 19.49 5.77
C TYR A 174 -20.42 20.31 6.63
N LEU A 175 -20.28 21.59 6.26
CA LEU A 175 -19.44 22.58 6.94
C LEU A 175 -20.31 23.53 7.77
N HIS A 176 -20.75 23.08 8.94
CA HIS A 176 -21.84 23.71 9.71
C HIS A 176 -21.52 25.12 10.24
N ASN A 177 -20.24 25.50 10.33
CA ASN A 177 -19.80 26.84 10.71
C ASN A 177 -19.48 27.76 9.52
N PHE A 178 -19.40 27.21 8.30
CA PHE A 178 -18.97 27.95 7.13
C PHE A 178 -20.14 28.77 6.57
N ILE A 179 -19.88 29.97 6.06
CA ILE A 179 -20.94 30.86 5.56
C ILE A 179 -20.88 30.95 4.03
N ASP A 180 -19.74 31.37 3.48
CA ASP A 180 -19.60 31.62 2.05
C ASP A 180 -19.20 30.37 1.29
N LYS A 181 -20.19 29.60 0.87
CA LYS A 181 -20.01 28.34 0.15
C LYS A 181 -19.15 28.46 -1.12
N ASP A 182 -19.20 29.59 -1.83
CA ASP A 182 -18.50 29.74 -3.11
C ASP A 182 -16.97 29.72 -2.94
N GLU A 183 -16.44 30.11 -1.77
CA GLU A 183 -15.00 30.06 -1.49
C GLU A 183 -14.40 28.64 -1.62
N LEU A 184 -15.19 27.60 -1.32
CA LEU A 184 -14.79 26.19 -1.48
C LEU A 184 -14.67 25.75 -2.95
N PHE A 185 -15.01 26.63 -3.88
CA PHE A 185 -15.02 26.38 -5.32
C PHE A 185 -14.28 27.46 -6.12
N GLU A 186 -13.64 28.42 -5.46
CA GLU A 186 -12.71 29.34 -6.11
C GLU A 186 -11.44 28.59 -6.54
N LYS A 187 -10.61 29.19 -7.42
CA LYS A 187 -9.34 28.56 -7.81
C LYS A 187 -8.45 28.35 -6.57
N PRO A 188 -7.79 27.19 -6.43
CA PRO A 188 -7.68 26.08 -7.38
C PRO A 188 -8.84 25.05 -7.35
N TYR A 189 -9.77 25.14 -6.40
CA TYR A 189 -10.83 24.15 -6.10
C TYR A 189 -12.01 24.11 -7.08
N HIS A 190 -12.08 25.05 -8.03
CA HIS A 190 -13.12 25.12 -9.07
C HIS A 190 -13.44 23.81 -9.81
N ILE A 191 -12.49 22.86 -9.83
CA ILE A 191 -12.67 21.52 -10.41
C ILE A 191 -13.80 20.73 -9.73
N TYR A 192 -14.09 20.99 -8.45
CA TYR A 192 -15.15 20.31 -7.70
C TYR A 192 -16.52 20.96 -7.92
N LYS A 193 -16.58 22.18 -8.48
CA LYS A 193 -17.85 22.92 -8.62
C LYS A 193 -18.87 22.12 -9.41
N LYS A 194 -18.41 21.48 -10.49
CA LYS A 194 -19.23 20.53 -11.25
C LYS A 194 -19.34 19.22 -10.46
N GLY A 195 -20.54 18.93 -9.96
CA GLY A 195 -20.88 17.66 -9.31
C GLY A 195 -20.84 17.67 -7.78
N PHE A 196 -20.09 18.58 -7.14
CA PHE A 196 -20.07 18.68 -5.67
C PHE A 196 -20.81 19.88 -5.10
N TYR A 197 -21.10 20.93 -5.90
CA TYR A 197 -21.74 22.13 -5.37
C TYR A 197 -23.08 21.83 -4.68
N ASP A 198 -23.93 21.00 -5.28
CA ASP A 198 -25.27 20.71 -4.74
C ASP A 198 -25.27 19.73 -3.55
N ILE A 199 -24.14 19.06 -3.31
CA ILE A 199 -23.94 18.12 -2.19
C ILE A 199 -23.00 18.68 -1.10
N THR A 200 -22.67 19.97 -1.17
CA THR A 200 -21.92 20.68 -0.12
C THR A 200 -22.89 21.59 0.62
N PHE A 201 -23.01 21.41 1.93
CA PHE A 201 -23.93 22.19 2.76
C PHE A 201 -23.12 23.02 3.73
N THR A 202 -23.45 24.30 3.85
CA THR A 202 -22.86 25.21 4.83
C THR A 202 -23.89 25.60 5.89
N LYS A 203 -23.54 26.51 6.80
CA LYS A 203 -24.44 27.00 7.86
C LYS A 203 -25.82 27.42 7.35
N ASN A 204 -25.87 28.00 6.15
CA ASN A 204 -27.09 28.56 5.56
C ASN A 204 -27.91 27.54 4.74
N ASP A 205 -27.38 26.34 4.50
CA ASP A 205 -28.01 25.34 3.64
C ASP A 205 -28.72 24.23 4.41
N ARG A 206 -29.06 24.44 5.69
CA ARG A 206 -29.69 23.43 6.56
C ARG A 206 -30.95 22.81 5.95
N GLU A 207 -31.85 23.63 5.41
CA GLU A 207 -33.09 23.13 4.77
C GLU A 207 -32.82 22.35 3.48
N LYS A 208 -31.87 22.80 2.66
CA LYS A 208 -31.46 22.05 1.45
C LYS A 208 -30.84 20.70 1.82
N PHE A 209 -30.14 20.62 2.95
CA PHE A 209 -29.60 19.36 3.43
C PHE A 209 -30.73 18.39 3.85
N LYS A 210 -31.76 18.89 4.55
CA LYS A 210 -32.97 18.10 4.86
C LYS A 210 -33.66 17.60 3.60
N ASP A 211 -33.79 18.45 2.58
CA ASP A 211 -34.37 18.05 1.30
C ASP A 211 -33.58 16.92 0.65
N MET A 212 -32.24 16.99 0.66
CA MET A 212 -31.40 15.92 0.14
C MET A 212 -31.60 14.61 0.91
N LEU A 213 -31.60 14.66 2.25
CA LEU A 213 -31.82 13.48 3.08
C LEU A 213 -33.17 12.80 2.79
N ASN A 214 -34.25 13.58 2.70
CA ASN A 214 -35.58 13.07 2.38
C ASN A 214 -35.75 12.56 0.94
N ASN A 215 -34.87 12.99 0.03
CA ASN A 215 -34.81 12.45 -1.32
C ASN A 215 -34.07 11.10 -1.38
N ILE A 216 -33.11 10.88 -0.48
CA ILE A 216 -32.32 9.64 -0.42
C ILE A 216 -33.04 8.56 0.39
N PHE A 217 -33.57 8.93 1.56
CA PHE A 217 -34.03 7.98 2.57
C PHE A 217 -35.52 8.02 2.82
N ILE A 218 -36.06 6.89 3.27
CA ILE A 218 -37.25 6.82 4.11
C ILE A 218 -36.82 6.58 5.57
N ASN A 219 -37.71 6.80 6.53
CA ASN A 219 -37.44 6.55 7.94
C ASN A 219 -37.51 5.05 8.27
N GLU A 220 -36.63 4.26 7.66
CA GLU A 220 -36.52 2.82 7.83
C GLU A 220 -35.05 2.38 7.63
N SER A 221 -34.58 1.52 8.53
CA SER A 221 -33.27 0.88 8.43
C SER A 221 -33.30 -0.54 9.01
N LYS A 222 -32.29 -1.35 8.68
CA LYS A 222 -32.11 -2.70 9.20
C LYS A 222 -30.71 -2.86 9.77
N TYR A 223 -30.62 -3.53 10.91
CA TYR A 223 -29.33 -3.77 11.55
C TYR A 223 -28.45 -4.70 10.70
N GLU A 224 -29.05 -5.64 9.98
CA GLU A 224 -28.35 -6.55 9.08
C GLU A 224 -27.61 -5.79 7.95
N ASP A 225 -28.18 -4.69 7.44
CA ASP A 225 -27.53 -3.86 6.41
C ASP A 225 -26.26 -3.18 6.98
N VAL A 226 -26.30 -2.79 8.25
CA VAL A 226 -25.17 -2.17 8.95
C VAL A 226 -24.10 -3.20 9.28
N GLU A 227 -24.50 -4.37 9.77
CA GLU A 227 -23.59 -5.47 10.05
C GLU A 227 -22.88 -5.93 8.77
N ALA A 228 -23.60 -6.06 7.66
CA ALA A 228 -23.04 -6.40 6.36
C ALA A 228 -22.08 -5.32 5.83
N PHE A 229 -22.39 -4.04 6.03
CA PHE A 229 -21.46 -2.96 5.72
C PHE A 229 -20.19 -3.06 6.57
N CYS A 230 -20.29 -3.15 7.90
CA CYS A 230 -19.12 -3.17 8.77
C CYS A 230 -18.26 -4.44 8.63
N LYS A 231 -18.85 -5.57 8.26
CA LYS A 231 -18.12 -6.83 7.97
C LYS A 231 -17.66 -6.94 6.51
N GLY A 232 -18.01 -5.99 5.66
CA GLY A 232 -17.67 -6.05 4.25
C GLY A 232 -16.16 -6.02 4.04
N ASP A 233 -15.65 -7.01 3.32
CA ASP A 233 -14.26 -7.04 2.91
C ASP A 233 -13.98 -5.99 1.84
N TYR A 234 -12.72 -5.57 1.78
CA TYR A 234 -12.24 -4.71 0.72
C TYR A 234 -11.43 -5.53 -0.27
N LYS A 235 -11.98 -5.73 -1.46
CA LYS A 235 -11.27 -6.38 -2.56
C LYS A 235 -10.61 -5.27 -3.38
N LEU A 236 -9.28 -5.23 -3.36
CA LEU A 236 -8.56 -4.66 -4.50
C LEU A 236 -8.99 -5.47 -5.73
N GLY A 237 -9.41 -4.77 -6.80
CA GLY A 237 -10.03 -5.37 -7.98
C GLY A 237 -9.32 -6.63 -8.48
N LYS A 238 -10.13 -7.54 -9.07
CA LYS A 238 -9.63 -8.71 -9.81
C LYS A 238 -8.45 -8.29 -10.70
N ASP A 239 -7.35 -9.02 -10.56
CA ASP A 239 -6.05 -8.79 -11.19
C ASP A 239 -5.69 -7.31 -11.35
N GLY A 240 -4.86 -6.78 -10.45
CA GLY A 240 -4.40 -5.39 -10.52
C GLY A 240 -3.84 -4.99 -11.90
N LEU A 241 -3.38 -5.94 -12.71
CA LEU A 241 -2.97 -5.70 -14.10
C LEU A 241 -4.14 -5.43 -15.07
N GLU A 242 -5.28 -6.13 -14.94
CA GLU A 242 -6.50 -5.85 -15.73
C GLU A 242 -7.07 -4.46 -15.38
N GLU A 243 -7.07 -4.11 -14.09
CA GLU A 243 -7.47 -2.78 -13.63
C GLU A 243 -6.54 -1.70 -14.20
N LEU A 244 -5.22 -1.92 -14.14
CA LEU A 244 -4.21 -1.02 -14.71
C LEU A 244 -4.35 -0.90 -16.24
N HIS A 245 -4.74 -1.97 -16.93
CA HIS A 245 -5.04 -1.97 -18.37
C HIS A 245 -6.26 -1.13 -18.69
N ASN A 246 -7.33 -1.28 -17.90
CA ASN A 246 -8.54 -0.46 -18.03
C ASN A 246 -8.26 1.01 -17.73
N VAL A 247 -7.38 1.33 -16.79
CA VAL A 247 -6.97 2.70 -16.46
C VAL A 247 -6.25 3.40 -17.61
N LEU A 248 -5.35 2.71 -18.33
CA LEU A 248 -4.64 3.33 -19.46
C LEU A 248 -5.52 3.48 -20.71
N LYS A 249 -6.56 2.66 -20.86
CA LYS A 249 -7.53 2.75 -21.96
C LYS A 249 -8.70 3.70 -21.65
N SER A 250 -9.13 3.76 -20.39
CA SER A 250 -10.20 4.64 -19.96
C SER A 250 -9.69 6.08 -19.81
N ASN A 251 -10.59 7.04 -20.02
CA ASN A 251 -10.28 8.45 -19.73
C ASN A 251 -10.43 8.78 -18.24
N GLU A 252 -10.80 7.80 -17.42
CA GLU A 252 -11.10 7.94 -16.01
C GLU A 252 -9.82 8.00 -15.18
N ALA A 253 -9.86 8.76 -14.09
CA ALA A 253 -8.74 8.88 -13.17
C ALA A 253 -8.78 7.74 -12.15
N ILE A 254 -7.61 7.21 -11.80
CA ILE A 254 -7.47 6.23 -10.72
C ILE A 254 -7.94 6.88 -9.40
N THR A 255 -8.68 6.12 -8.59
CA THR A 255 -8.97 6.51 -7.21
C THR A 255 -7.69 6.40 -6.40
N LEU A 256 -7.08 7.55 -6.09
CA LEU A 256 -5.84 7.64 -5.33
C LEU A 256 -6.10 8.07 -3.89
N LEU A 257 -5.28 7.57 -2.96
CA LEU A 257 -5.27 8.06 -1.59
C LEU A 257 -4.71 9.47 -1.46
N ASP A 258 -4.95 10.09 -0.31
CA ASP A 258 -4.51 11.45 0.01
C ASP A 258 -3.00 11.65 -0.22
N GLU A 259 -2.13 10.77 0.30
CA GLU A 259 -0.68 10.85 0.07
C GLU A 259 -0.30 10.77 -1.43
N GLN A 260 -1.01 9.94 -2.20
CA GLN A 260 -0.77 9.78 -3.63
C GLN A 260 -1.30 10.98 -4.42
N ARG A 261 -2.43 11.55 -4.00
CA ARG A 261 -3.03 12.76 -4.59
C ARG A 261 -2.14 13.97 -4.42
N ASP A 262 -1.51 14.12 -3.25
CA ASP A 262 -0.52 15.16 -3.00
C ASP A 262 0.64 15.07 -3.99
N ILE A 263 1.21 13.87 -4.14
CA ILE A 263 2.30 13.66 -5.10
C ILE A 263 1.83 13.90 -6.54
N ILE A 264 0.62 13.46 -6.91
CA ILE A 264 0.05 13.72 -8.24
C ILE A 264 -0.16 15.22 -8.46
N SER A 265 -0.62 15.97 -7.46
CA SER A 265 -0.80 17.41 -7.54
C SER A 265 0.53 18.11 -7.83
N LEU A 266 1.57 17.80 -7.05
CA LEU A 266 2.94 18.27 -7.29
C LEU A 266 3.43 17.91 -8.70
N PHE A 267 3.20 16.66 -9.11
CA PHE A 267 3.55 16.18 -10.45
C PHE A 267 2.85 16.98 -11.56
N ASN A 268 1.56 17.31 -11.44
CA ASN A 268 0.87 18.12 -12.45
C ASN A 268 1.42 19.54 -12.52
N ASN A 269 1.69 20.15 -11.36
CA ASN A 269 2.21 21.51 -11.29
C ASN A 269 3.60 21.57 -11.94
N ALA A 270 4.46 20.60 -11.65
CA ALA A 270 5.75 20.45 -12.30
C ALA A 270 5.60 20.19 -13.82
N LEU A 271 4.70 19.29 -14.22
CA LEU A 271 4.42 18.97 -15.62
C LEU A 271 3.93 20.19 -16.43
N ASN A 272 3.12 21.04 -15.81
CA ASN A 272 2.57 22.25 -16.45
C ASN A 272 3.58 23.41 -16.50
N SER A 273 4.47 23.51 -15.50
CA SER A 273 5.48 24.57 -15.40
C SER A 273 6.79 24.25 -16.12
N LEU A 274 6.94 23.05 -16.67
CA LEU A 274 8.16 22.60 -17.34
C LEU A 274 8.48 23.44 -18.59
N GLN A 275 9.59 24.17 -18.58
CA GLN A 275 10.01 25.07 -19.67
C GLN A 275 11.42 24.74 -20.21
N GLY A 276 11.72 25.17 -21.43
CA GLY A 276 13.08 25.13 -21.99
C GLY A 276 13.79 23.78 -21.88
N ASN A 277 14.98 23.79 -21.25
CA ASN A 277 15.83 22.62 -21.01
C ASN A 277 15.66 22.01 -19.60
N GLU A 278 14.63 22.44 -18.86
CA GLU A 278 14.34 21.92 -17.53
C GLU A 278 13.99 20.42 -17.59
N ARG A 279 14.41 19.72 -16.54
CA ARG A 279 14.14 18.30 -16.31
C ARG A 279 13.50 18.12 -14.94
N ILE A 280 12.66 17.10 -14.81
CA ILE A 280 12.11 16.66 -13.53
C ILE A 280 12.74 15.32 -13.19
N VAL A 281 13.33 15.21 -12.01
CA VAL A 281 13.84 13.93 -11.48
C VAL A 281 13.36 13.78 -10.06
N GLU A 282 12.62 12.71 -9.78
CA GLU A 282 12.06 12.52 -8.44
C GLU A 282 12.14 11.07 -7.97
N VAL A 283 12.49 10.91 -6.69
CA VAL A 283 12.58 9.61 -6.01
C VAL A 283 11.41 9.50 -5.03
N ILE A 284 10.47 8.62 -5.34
CA ILE A 284 9.31 8.34 -4.50
C ILE A 284 9.54 6.98 -3.85
N SER A 285 9.69 6.98 -2.54
CA SER A 285 9.85 5.75 -1.77
C SER A 285 8.50 5.27 -1.24
N GLY A 286 8.35 3.98 -0.96
CA GLY A 286 7.17 3.48 -0.27
C GLY A 286 7.30 2.00 0.04
N ASN A 287 6.64 1.54 1.09
CA ASN A 287 6.69 0.13 1.49
C ASN A 287 6.03 -0.78 0.43
N VAL A 288 6.22 -2.09 0.54
CA VAL A 288 5.46 -3.09 -0.22
C VAL A 288 3.97 -2.76 -0.12
N GLY A 289 3.23 -2.85 -1.24
CA GLY A 289 1.79 -2.63 -1.24
C GLY A 289 1.32 -1.18 -1.14
N SER A 290 2.22 -0.19 -0.98
CA SER A 290 1.87 1.23 -0.87
C SER A 290 1.28 1.90 -2.12
N GLY A 291 1.01 1.13 -3.18
CA GLY A 291 0.40 1.64 -4.40
C GLY A 291 1.31 2.47 -5.29
N LYS A 292 2.63 2.31 -5.15
CA LYS A 292 3.62 2.94 -6.05
C LYS A 292 3.24 2.74 -7.52
N THR A 293 2.83 1.53 -7.90
CA THR A 293 2.40 1.20 -9.26
C THR A 293 1.17 1.99 -9.69
N TYR A 294 0.10 2.09 -8.88
CA TYR A 294 -1.06 2.93 -9.21
C TYR A 294 -0.67 4.40 -9.38
N LEU A 295 0.19 4.93 -8.50
CA LEU A 295 0.74 6.28 -8.64
C LEU A 295 1.51 6.44 -9.96
N ALA A 296 2.33 5.46 -10.33
CA ALA A 296 3.08 5.42 -11.59
C ALA A 296 2.15 5.54 -12.80
N PHE A 297 1.07 4.77 -12.81
CA PHE A 297 0.14 4.72 -13.92
C PHE A 297 -0.67 6.01 -14.05
N GLU A 298 -1.08 6.62 -12.94
CA GLU A 298 -1.76 7.93 -12.99
C GLU A 298 -0.81 9.03 -13.50
N MET A 299 0.47 9.02 -13.10
CA MET A 299 1.49 9.91 -13.66
C MET A 299 1.68 9.68 -15.16
N LEU A 300 1.78 8.42 -15.59
CA LEU A 300 1.92 8.05 -17.00
C LEU A 300 0.72 8.52 -17.81
N ARG A 301 -0.50 8.27 -17.33
CA ARG A 301 -1.76 8.69 -17.97
C ARG A 301 -1.80 10.21 -18.16
N ARG A 302 -1.38 10.98 -17.16
CA ARG A 302 -1.31 12.47 -17.24
C ARG A 302 -0.23 12.93 -18.22
N ALA A 303 0.93 12.29 -18.23
CA ALA A 303 1.98 12.60 -19.20
C ALA A 303 1.55 12.28 -20.64
N ILE A 304 0.86 11.16 -20.87
CA ILE A 304 0.27 10.81 -22.18
C ILE A 304 -0.76 11.86 -22.61
N LYS A 305 -1.63 12.32 -21.71
CA LYS A 305 -2.57 13.42 -22.01
C LYS A 305 -1.84 14.72 -22.39
N ARG A 306 -0.66 14.99 -21.82
CA ARG A 306 0.11 16.22 -22.07
C ARG A 306 0.97 16.17 -23.35
N PHE A 307 1.70 15.08 -23.55
CA PHE A 307 2.72 14.95 -24.60
C PHE A 307 2.29 14.06 -25.78
N GLY A 308 1.14 13.38 -25.65
CA GLY A 308 0.79 12.27 -26.51
C GLY A 308 1.52 10.99 -26.12
N ASN A 309 1.18 9.91 -26.82
CA ASN A 309 1.67 8.57 -26.50
C ASN A 309 3.18 8.41 -26.79
N LYS A 310 3.69 9.04 -27.85
CA LYS A 310 5.09 8.91 -28.26
C LYS A 310 6.03 9.53 -27.21
N GLY A 311 6.97 8.73 -26.71
CA GLY A 311 7.98 9.19 -25.76
C GLY A 311 7.57 9.10 -24.29
N CYS A 312 6.44 8.45 -23.96
CA CYS A 312 6.06 8.15 -22.59
C CYS A 312 6.33 6.67 -22.28
N TYR A 313 7.14 6.39 -21.26
CA TYR A 313 7.55 5.03 -20.95
C TYR A 313 7.40 4.70 -19.46
N TYR A 314 6.96 3.47 -19.21
CA TYR A 314 6.97 2.81 -17.92
C TYR A 314 7.83 1.56 -18.04
N THR A 315 8.73 1.35 -17.08
CA THR A 315 9.64 0.19 -17.08
C THR A 315 9.52 -0.60 -15.78
N LEU A 316 9.51 -1.92 -15.94
CA LEU A 316 9.54 -2.92 -14.88
C LEU A 316 10.82 -3.74 -14.99
N VAL A 317 11.42 -4.08 -13.85
CA VAL A 317 12.62 -4.93 -13.84
C VAL A 317 12.25 -6.43 -13.94
N ASN A 318 11.06 -6.84 -13.48
CA ASN A 318 10.63 -8.24 -13.47
C ASN A 318 10.19 -8.78 -14.86
N ALA A 319 10.66 -9.97 -15.24
CA ALA A 319 10.36 -10.61 -16.52
C ALA A 319 8.96 -11.26 -16.61
N THR A 320 8.41 -11.77 -15.51
CA THR A 320 7.10 -12.43 -15.48
C THR A 320 5.97 -11.40 -15.52
N VAL A 321 6.08 -10.34 -14.71
CA VAL A 321 5.13 -9.21 -14.80
C VAL A 321 5.15 -8.59 -16.20
N ARG A 322 6.33 -8.54 -16.84
CA ARG A 322 6.48 -8.13 -18.23
C ARG A 322 5.73 -9.02 -19.22
N GLU A 323 5.75 -10.35 -19.05
CA GLU A 323 4.98 -11.24 -19.91
C GLU A 323 3.47 -11.01 -19.76
N ILE A 324 2.98 -10.85 -18.52
CA ILE A 324 1.57 -10.51 -18.26
C ILE A 324 1.20 -9.17 -18.91
N VAL A 325 2.05 -8.15 -18.69
CA VAL A 325 1.85 -6.81 -19.27
C VAL A 325 1.96 -6.81 -20.81
N ASN A 326 2.80 -7.64 -21.42
CA ASN A 326 2.90 -7.71 -22.88
C ASN A 326 1.71 -8.41 -23.54
N GLU A 327 1.06 -9.36 -22.85
CA GLU A 327 -0.17 -9.96 -23.35
C GLU A 327 -1.35 -8.99 -23.27
N GLU A 328 -1.39 -8.16 -22.23
CA GLU A 328 -2.53 -7.28 -21.97
C GLU A 328 -2.39 -5.90 -22.64
N PHE A 329 -1.17 -5.39 -22.87
CA PHE A 329 -0.94 -4.01 -23.34
C PHE A 329 -0.27 -3.95 -24.73
N GLU A 330 -0.86 -3.22 -25.68
CA GLU A 330 -0.21 -2.88 -26.97
C GLU A 330 0.94 -1.88 -26.75
N ASP A 331 2.17 -2.15 -27.25
CA ASP A 331 3.36 -1.30 -27.58
C ASP A 331 3.73 -0.07 -26.68
N ARG A 332 2.94 0.24 -25.65
CA ARG A 332 2.92 1.48 -24.84
C ARG A 332 3.83 1.40 -23.61
N ILE A 333 4.41 0.23 -23.35
CA ILE A 333 5.24 -0.04 -22.17
C ILE A 333 6.58 -0.56 -22.69
N ALA A 334 7.60 0.31 -22.71
CA ALA A 334 8.95 -0.13 -23.06
C ALA A 334 9.57 -0.81 -21.84
N LEU A 335 9.60 -2.14 -21.89
CA LEU A 335 9.96 -2.99 -20.77
C LEU A 335 11.46 -3.25 -20.73
N TYR A 336 12.26 -2.19 -20.57
CA TYR A 336 13.63 -2.25 -20.07
C TYR A 336 14.27 -0.86 -19.98
N THR A 337 15.20 -0.64 -19.04
CA THR A 337 16.07 0.55 -19.05
C THR A 337 16.92 0.62 -20.32
N GLU A 338 17.49 -0.49 -20.84
CA GLU A 338 18.28 -0.40 -22.10
C GLU A 338 17.43 -0.03 -23.32
N ALA A 339 16.17 -0.51 -23.39
CA ALA A 339 15.26 -0.16 -24.49
C ALA A 339 14.90 1.33 -24.51
N VAL A 340 14.89 1.98 -23.34
CA VAL A 340 14.59 3.40 -23.14
C VAL A 340 15.84 4.27 -23.21
N THR A 341 17.03 3.71 -22.95
CA THR A 341 18.33 4.43 -23.02
C THR A 341 19.02 4.38 -24.38
N SER A 342 18.39 3.79 -25.41
CA SER A 342 18.91 3.83 -26.78
C SER A 342 19.13 5.29 -27.24
N PRO A 343 20.35 5.68 -27.67
CA PRO A 343 20.69 7.07 -28.02
C PRO A 343 19.84 7.68 -29.15
N SER A 344 19.15 6.85 -29.93
CA SER A 344 18.32 7.25 -31.07
C SER A 344 16.92 7.74 -30.68
N LYS A 345 16.47 7.55 -29.43
CA LYS A 345 15.11 7.89 -28.99
C LYS A 345 15.13 9.00 -27.94
N ARG A 346 14.53 10.15 -28.26
CA ARG A 346 14.20 11.19 -27.27
C ARG A 346 12.87 10.86 -26.60
N ASN A 347 12.86 10.90 -25.28
CA ASN A 347 11.73 10.55 -24.43
C ASN A 347 11.22 11.80 -23.70
N ASN A 348 9.91 11.88 -23.47
CA ASN A 348 9.30 12.91 -22.64
C ASN A 348 9.37 12.51 -21.17
N ILE A 349 8.91 11.29 -20.85
CA ILE A 349 8.86 10.74 -19.51
C ILE A 349 9.32 9.28 -19.47
N VAL A 350 10.03 8.94 -18.40
CA VAL A 350 10.36 7.57 -18.03
C VAL A 350 10.01 7.37 -16.56
N ILE A 351 9.15 6.41 -16.27
CA ILE A 351 8.82 5.99 -14.91
C ILE A 351 9.43 4.62 -14.68
N ILE A 352 10.27 4.50 -13.64
CA ILE A 352 10.96 3.28 -13.27
C ILE A 352 10.29 2.74 -12.01
N ASP A 353 9.58 1.62 -12.12
CA ASP A 353 9.09 0.87 -10.97
C ASP A 353 10.10 -0.19 -10.54
N GLU A 354 10.03 -0.62 -9.28
CA GLU A 354 10.99 -1.55 -8.69
C GLU A 354 12.45 -1.08 -8.83
N ALA A 355 12.68 0.24 -8.81
CA ALA A 355 13.98 0.83 -9.11
C ALA A 355 15.08 0.40 -8.11
N HIS A 356 14.70 -0.09 -6.94
CA HIS A 356 15.60 -0.71 -5.97
C HIS A 356 16.43 -1.88 -6.54
N ARG A 357 16.06 -2.42 -7.69
CA ARG A 357 16.79 -3.46 -8.43
C ARG A 357 17.94 -2.97 -9.32
N ILE A 358 18.09 -1.66 -9.50
CA ILE A 358 19.12 -1.11 -10.38
C ILE A 358 20.50 -1.32 -9.77
N SER A 359 21.41 -1.94 -10.52
CA SER A 359 22.77 -2.27 -10.06
C SER A 359 23.82 -1.20 -10.32
N ASN A 360 23.54 -0.24 -11.20
CA ASN A 360 24.40 0.92 -11.46
C ASN A 360 23.52 2.15 -11.59
N VAL A 361 23.24 2.78 -10.45
CA VAL A 361 22.36 3.96 -10.37
C VAL A 361 22.94 5.11 -11.19
N LYS A 362 24.24 5.33 -11.10
CA LYS A 362 24.95 6.42 -11.78
C LYS A 362 24.76 6.32 -13.29
N ASP A 363 25.26 5.26 -13.90
CA ASP A 363 25.17 5.07 -15.36
C ASP A 363 23.71 5.10 -15.86
N THR A 364 22.79 4.50 -15.11
CA THR A 364 21.36 4.51 -15.45
C THR A 364 20.80 5.94 -15.50
N LEU A 365 21.01 6.75 -14.46
CA LEU A 365 20.51 8.13 -14.43
C LEU A 365 21.19 9.02 -15.47
N TYR A 366 22.50 8.87 -15.68
CA TYR A 366 23.22 9.60 -16.74
C TYR A 366 22.59 9.35 -18.12
N LYS A 367 22.34 8.08 -18.47
CA LYS A 367 21.71 7.70 -19.74
C LYS A 367 20.26 8.17 -19.86
N LEU A 368 19.51 8.11 -18.77
CA LEU A 368 18.10 8.54 -18.76
C LEU A 368 17.96 10.05 -18.92
N LEU A 369 18.76 10.86 -18.23
CA LEU A 369 18.68 12.32 -18.33
C LEU A 369 19.24 12.88 -19.63
N TYR A 370 20.11 12.12 -20.28
CA TYR A 370 20.53 12.44 -21.64
C TYR A 370 19.34 12.36 -22.63
N ASN A 371 18.50 11.33 -22.49
CA ASN A 371 17.42 11.04 -23.45
C ASN A 371 16.04 11.54 -23.02
N SER A 372 15.83 11.86 -21.74
CA SER A 372 14.50 12.08 -21.15
C SER A 372 14.39 13.40 -20.41
N ARG A 373 13.21 14.04 -20.46
CA ARG A 373 12.93 15.27 -19.70
C ARG A 373 12.41 14.99 -18.29
N ILE A 374 11.67 13.92 -18.10
CA ILE A 374 11.06 13.56 -16.82
C ILE A 374 11.48 12.14 -16.47
N VAL A 375 12.04 11.95 -15.28
CA VAL A 375 12.44 10.65 -14.75
C VAL A 375 11.83 10.49 -13.35
N ILE A 376 10.92 9.54 -13.20
CA ILE A 376 10.29 9.20 -11.92
C ILE A 376 10.84 7.85 -11.46
N ILE A 377 11.33 7.78 -10.23
CA ILE A 377 12.00 6.61 -9.66
C ILE A 377 11.17 6.14 -8.48
N LEU A 378 10.56 4.96 -8.61
CA LEU A 378 9.75 4.34 -7.56
C LEU A 378 10.53 3.19 -6.95
N GLN A 379 10.80 3.27 -5.64
CA GLN A 379 11.75 2.37 -5.01
C GLN A 379 11.36 2.00 -3.57
N ASP A 380 11.92 0.90 -3.06
CA ASP A 380 11.80 0.46 -1.67
C ASP A 380 13.10 -0.21 -1.20
N ASP A 381 13.85 0.46 -0.32
CA ASP A 381 15.13 -0.04 0.20
C ASP A 381 14.99 -1.41 0.88
N LYS A 382 13.82 -1.68 1.49
CA LYS A 382 13.53 -2.95 2.20
C LYS A 382 13.18 -4.10 1.25
N GLN A 383 13.16 -3.87 -0.05
CA GLN A 383 12.92 -4.91 -1.05
C GLN A 383 14.18 -5.34 -1.79
N ARG A 384 15.35 -4.73 -1.55
CA ARG A 384 16.62 -5.19 -2.14
C ARG A 384 16.94 -6.63 -1.73
N ILE A 385 17.26 -7.49 -2.69
CA ILE A 385 17.59 -8.93 -2.48
C ILE A 385 19.02 -9.29 -2.90
N LEU A 386 19.76 -8.36 -3.51
CA LEU A 386 21.15 -8.57 -3.93
C LEU A 386 22.05 -7.41 -3.45
N PHE A 387 23.34 -7.69 -3.33
CA PHE A 387 24.38 -6.71 -2.97
C PHE A 387 24.76 -5.81 -4.13
N SER A 388 24.71 -6.34 -5.35
CA SER A 388 24.94 -5.54 -6.55
C SER A 388 23.83 -4.54 -6.82
N GLU A 389 22.65 -4.67 -6.21
CA GLU A 389 21.57 -3.69 -6.33
C GLU A 389 21.95 -2.40 -5.59
N GLU A 390 22.17 -1.31 -6.32
CA GLU A 390 22.56 -0.01 -5.78
C GLU A 390 21.38 0.97 -5.62
N GLY A 391 20.17 0.56 -6.02
CA GLY A 391 18.95 1.37 -6.09
C GLY A 391 18.34 1.83 -4.75
N THR A 392 19.15 2.19 -3.76
CA THR A 392 18.64 2.80 -2.52
C THR A 392 18.27 4.26 -2.74
N ARG A 393 17.36 4.81 -1.91
CA ARG A 393 17.05 6.24 -1.92
C ARG A 393 18.32 7.10 -1.85
N GLU A 394 19.18 6.83 -0.88
CA GLU A 394 20.41 7.60 -0.64
C GLU A 394 21.30 7.67 -1.88
N ASN A 395 21.56 6.53 -2.53
CA ASN A 395 22.34 6.49 -3.76
C ASN A 395 21.68 7.27 -4.90
N TYR A 396 20.36 7.21 -5.05
CA TYR A 396 19.66 8.02 -6.05
C TYR A 396 19.81 9.50 -5.77
N GLU A 397 19.56 9.96 -4.54
CA GLU A 397 19.66 11.37 -4.16
C GLU A 397 21.10 11.88 -4.40
N LYS A 398 22.11 11.14 -3.95
CA LYS A 398 23.53 11.47 -4.18
C LYS A 398 23.85 11.65 -5.67
N VAL A 399 23.39 10.73 -6.52
CA VAL A 399 23.64 10.80 -7.97
C VAL A 399 22.86 11.95 -8.61
N ILE A 400 21.64 12.24 -8.15
CA ILE A 400 20.85 13.38 -8.62
C ILE A 400 21.54 14.69 -8.27
N ASP A 401 22.12 14.81 -7.06
CA ASP A 401 22.90 15.98 -6.65
C ASP A 401 24.14 16.18 -7.55
N GLU A 402 24.89 15.10 -7.85
CA GLU A 402 26.00 15.14 -8.80
C GLU A 402 25.57 15.60 -10.21
N LEU A 403 24.40 15.13 -10.67
CA LEU A 403 23.84 15.43 -11.98
C LEU A 403 23.26 16.85 -12.08
N SER A 404 22.85 17.43 -10.96
CA SER A 404 22.32 18.81 -10.89
C SER A 404 23.37 19.86 -11.25
N ALA A 405 24.66 19.53 -11.18
CA ALA A 405 25.74 20.38 -11.70
C ALA A 405 25.78 20.47 -13.24
N HIS A 406 25.17 19.51 -13.94
CA HIS A 406 25.22 19.39 -15.40
C HIS A 406 23.85 19.61 -16.07
N TYR A 407 22.77 19.40 -15.32
CA TYR A 407 21.39 19.49 -15.81
C TYR A 407 20.56 20.41 -14.91
N ASN A 408 19.65 21.18 -15.52
CA ASN A 408 18.67 21.98 -14.79
C ASN A 408 17.55 21.07 -14.26
N ILE A 409 17.80 20.43 -13.11
CA ILE A 409 16.89 19.47 -12.46
C ILE A 409 15.98 20.20 -11.48
N LYS A 410 14.67 20.02 -11.67
CA LYS A 410 13.61 20.38 -10.73
C LYS A 410 13.14 19.13 -9.99
N ARG A 411 12.85 19.31 -8.69
CA ARG A 411 12.18 18.33 -7.83
C ARG A 411 10.68 18.60 -7.82
N LEU A 412 9.88 17.60 -7.45
CA LEU A 412 8.44 17.78 -7.27
C LEU A 412 8.11 18.55 -5.98
N ALA A 413 8.92 18.37 -4.92
CA ALA A 413 8.77 19.08 -3.66
C ALA A 413 9.74 20.28 -3.57
N ASP A 414 9.20 21.48 -3.36
CA ASP A 414 9.98 22.73 -3.33
C ASP A 414 10.88 22.86 -2.09
N ASN A 415 10.60 22.11 -1.02
CA ASN A 415 11.30 22.17 0.27
C ASN A 415 12.34 21.06 0.46
N GLY A 416 12.59 20.23 -0.56
CA GLY A 416 13.49 19.09 -0.47
C GLY A 416 13.00 17.96 0.45
N GLN A 417 11.74 17.98 0.89
CA GLN A 417 11.19 16.89 1.70
C GLN A 417 11.09 15.61 0.86
N PRO A 418 11.55 14.48 1.40
CA PRO A 418 11.51 13.22 0.69
C PRO A 418 10.07 12.76 0.47
N LEU A 419 9.69 12.56 -0.80
CA LEU A 419 8.38 11.97 -1.11
C LEU A 419 8.37 10.49 -0.75
N ARG A 420 7.49 10.13 0.19
CA ARG A 420 7.31 8.75 0.66
C ARG A 420 5.84 8.41 0.83
N LEU A 421 5.41 7.31 0.22
CA LEU A 421 4.13 6.66 0.49
C LEU A 421 4.30 5.80 1.75
N LYS A 422 3.64 6.20 2.83
CA LYS A 422 3.75 5.53 4.14
C LYS A 422 2.72 4.42 4.29
N ILE A 423 1.59 4.57 3.62
CA ILE A 423 0.41 3.72 3.73
C ILE A 423 0.54 2.50 2.81
N ASP A 424 0.26 1.29 3.31
CA ASP A 424 0.04 0.08 2.48
C ASP A 424 -1.42 0.08 1.97
N LEU A 425 -1.63 -0.15 0.66
CA LEU A 425 -2.96 -0.19 0.03
C LEU A 425 -3.65 -1.55 0.13
N ARG A 426 -2.95 -2.58 0.57
CA ARG A 426 -3.54 -3.92 0.67
C ARG A 426 -4.46 -3.97 1.89
N THR A 427 -5.45 -4.87 1.85
CA THR A 427 -6.60 -4.97 2.78
C THR A 427 -6.28 -4.68 4.25
N ASN A 428 -7.28 -4.25 5.03
CA ASN A 428 -7.20 -3.91 6.47
C ASN A 428 -6.47 -5.00 7.29
N ALA A 429 -6.76 -6.25 6.93
CA ALA A 429 -6.12 -7.45 7.45
C ALA A 429 -4.58 -7.48 7.31
N ARG A 430 -4.09 -7.03 6.16
CA ARG A 430 -2.70 -7.19 5.75
C ARG A 430 -1.83 -6.05 6.26
N SER A 431 -2.39 -4.87 6.54
CA SER A 431 -1.61 -3.76 7.12
C SER A 431 -1.06 -4.14 8.51
N GLY A 432 -1.89 -4.73 9.38
CA GLY A 432 -1.47 -5.27 10.68
C GLY A 432 -0.49 -6.44 10.55
N PHE A 433 -0.69 -7.32 9.56
CA PHE A 433 0.23 -8.41 9.26
C PHE A 433 1.62 -7.88 8.87
N ILE A 434 1.69 -6.89 7.97
CA ILE A 434 2.96 -6.32 7.51
C ILE A 434 3.68 -5.57 8.62
N GLU A 435 2.96 -4.86 9.50
CA GLU A 435 3.55 -4.24 10.68
C GLU A 435 4.20 -5.29 11.59
N SER A 436 3.49 -6.37 11.90
CA SER A 436 3.98 -7.47 12.73
C SER A 436 5.13 -8.22 12.07
N LEU A 437 5.07 -8.43 10.75
CA LEU A 437 6.18 -8.98 9.96
C LEU A 437 7.42 -8.09 10.03
N ASN A 438 7.23 -6.77 10.00
CA ASN A 438 8.33 -5.83 10.14
C ASN A 438 8.95 -5.94 11.54
N LYS A 439 8.14 -5.96 12.61
CA LYS A 439 8.60 -6.15 13.99
C LYS A 439 9.36 -7.46 14.18
N PHE A 440 8.83 -8.56 13.63
CA PHE A 440 9.48 -9.88 13.64
C PHE A 440 10.90 -9.82 13.05
N LEU A 441 11.07 -9.20 11.88
CA LEU A 441 12.35 -9.12 11.16
C LEU A 441 13.30 -8.03 11.67
N ASP A 442 12.83 -7.07 12.46
CA ASP A 442 13.65 -6.00 13.00
C ASP A 442 14.43 -6.50 14.24
N ASP A 443 15.56 -5.84 14.57
CA ASP A 443 16.47 -6.22 15.68
C ASP A 443 16.03 -5.64 17.04
N VAL A 444 14.76 -5.30 17.19
CA VAL A 444 14.21 -4.64 18.39
C VAL A 444 13.53 -5.69 19.28
N GLU A 445 13.50 -5.43 20.59
CA GLU A 445 12.62 -6.16 21.51
C GLU A 445 11.17 -6.02 21.03
N LEU A 446 10.44 -7.13 21.05
CA LEU A 446 9.05 -7.15 20.64
C LEU A 446 8.22 -6.53 21.76
N GLU A 447 7.64 -5.35 21.51
CA GLU A 447 6.52 -4.85 22.29
C GLU A 447 5.28 -5.72 22.01
N GLN A 448 4.29 -5.73 22.92
CA GLN A 448 3.05 -6.47 22.71
C GLN A 448 2.40 -6.04 21.38
N SER A 449 2.29 -6.98 20.45
CA SER A 449 1.64 -6.73 19.17
C SER A 449 0.13 -6.70 19.35
N SER A 450 -0.53 -5.68 18.81
CA SER A 450 -2.00 -5.60 18.73
C SER A 450 -2.57 -6.36 17.52
N TYR A 451 -1.79 -7.27 16.92
CA TYR A 451 -2.24 -8.04 15.76
C TYR A 451 -3.45 -8.90 16.13
N LEU A 452 -4.53 -8.73 15.36
CA LEU A 452 -5.73 -9.55 15.46
C LEU A 452 -5.85 -10.41 14.21
N ASN A 453 -5.91 -11.72 14.42
CA ASN A 453 -6.00 -12.74 13.37
C ASN A 453 -7.39 -12.81 12.68
N GLU A 454 -8.30 -11.85 12.95
CA GLU A 454 -9.70 -11.95 12.50
C GLU A 454 -9.87 -11.72 10.99
N PHE A 455 -8.95 -10.99 10.35
CA PHE A 455 -9.09 -10.59 8.96
C PHE A 455 -8.07 -11.21 8.01
N TYR A 456 -7.02 -11.86 8.53
CA TYR A 456 -5.96 -12.51 7.76
C TYR A 456 -5.75 -13.91 8.33
N ASP A 457 -5.89 -14.94 7.51
CA ASP A 457 -5.82 -16.35 7.94
C ASP A 457 -4.35 -16.76 8.11
N LEU A 458 -3.77 -16.47 9.29
CA LEU A 458 -2.40 -16.80 9.65
C LEU A 458 -2.36 -17.97 10.63
N GLU A 459 -1.65 -19.04 10.27
CA GLU A 459 -1.39 -20.16 11.17
C GLU A 459 0.07 -20.62 11.09
N VAL A 460 0.60 -21.07 12.23
CA VAL A 460 1.94 -21.66 12.34
C VAL A 460 1.79 -23.15 12.59
N ASP A 461 2.14 -23.96 11.59
CA ASP A 461 1.99 -25.42 11.65
C ASP A 461 3.30 -26.13 12.00
N ASP A 462 3.18 -27.30 12.62
CA ASP A 462 4.32 -28.18 12.95
C ASP A 462 4.62 -29.20 11.83
N ASP A 463 3.65 -29.51 10.96
CA ASP A 463 3.79 -30.40 9.82
C ASP A 463 3.50 -29.68 8.49
N LEU A 464 4.43 -29.81 7.54
CA LEU A 464 4.28 -29.26 6.19
C LEU A 464 3.13 -29.93 5.41
N ASN A 465 2.77 -31.17 5.73
CA ASN A 465 1.67 -31.86 5.08
C ASN A 465 0.31 -31.28 5.48
N ASP A 466 0.17 -30.76 6.70
CA ASP A 466 -1.05 -30.08 7.14
C ASP A 466 -1.25 -28.78 6.36
N ILE A 467 -0.18 -28.01 6.17
CA ILE A 467 -0.20 -26.84 5.29
C ILE A 467 -0.61 -27.22 3.85
N ASP A 468 -0.06 -28.33 3.33
CA ASP A 468 -0.36 -28.79 1.97
C ASP A 468 -1.84 -29.12 1.79
N MET A 469 -2.46 -29.78 2.78
CA MET A 469 -3.90 -30.06 2.77
C MET A 469 -4.73 -28.78 2.81
N LYS A 470 -4.36 -27.81 3.66
CA LYS A 470 -5.05 -26.51 3.74
C LYS A 470 -5.00 -25.76 2.42
N LEU A 471 -3.82 -25.65 1.80
CA LEU A 471 -3.67 -24.98 0.50
C LEU A 471 -4.50 -25.65 -0.58
N LYS A 472 -4.46 -26.99 -0.69
CA LYS A 472 -5.27 -27.75 -1.66
C LYS A 472 -6.77 -27.50 -1.48
N SER A 473 -7.24 -27.40 -0.24
CA SER A 473 -8.66 -27.14 0.04
C SER A 473 -9.12 -25.73 -0.38
N LYS A 474 -8.20 -24.77 -0.44
CA LYS A 474 -8.51 -23.38 -0.81
C LYS A 474 -8.29 -23.06 -2.28
N ASP A 475 -7.49 -23.86 -2.99
CA ASP A 475 -7.04 -23.55 -4.35
C ASP A 475 -8.14 -23.56 -5.41
N GLU A 476 -9.31 -24.17 -5.11
CA GLU A 476 -10.46 -24.17 -6.03
C GLU A 476 -10.94 -22.75 -6.37
N ASP A 477 -10.97 -21.84 -5.39
CA ASP A 477 -11.46 -20.47 -5.53
C ASP A 477 -10.37 -19.40 -5.33
N ASN A 478 -9.12 -19.81 -5.07
CA ASN A 478 -8.05 -18.93 -4.65
C ASN A 478 -6.72 -19.29 -5.31
N GLN A 479 -5.89 -18.30 -5.62
CA GLN A 479 -4.52 -18.56 -6.06
C GLN A 479 -3.65 -18.95 -4.86
N CYS A 480 -3.29 -20.23 -4.73
CA CYS A 480 -2.45 -20.74 -3.66
C CYS A 480 -1.04 -21.06 -4.15
N LYS A 481 0.01 -20.79 -3.34
CA LYS A 481 1.41 -21.10 -3.69
C LYS A 481 2.28 -21.49 -2.51
N TRP A 482 3.24 -22.38 -2.75
CA TRP A 482 4.34 -22.63 -1.82
C TRP A 482 5.52 -21.69 -2.07
N VAL A 483 6.13 -21.20 -0.99
CA VAL A 483 7.23 -20.23 -1.02
C VAL A 483 8.34 -20.58 -0.04
N ALA A 484 9.60 -20.33 -0.43
CA ALA A 484 10.76 -20.46 0.45
C ALA A 484 11.97 -19.63 -0.03
N SER A 485 12.98 -19.45 0.82
CA SER A 485 14.26 -18.82 0.44
C SER A 485 15.18 -19.81 -0.29
N PHE A 486 16.44 -19.44 -0.53
CA PHE A 486 17.37 -20.15 -1.44
C PHE A 486 17.95 -21.47 -0.88
N CYS A 487 17.12 -22.39 -0.38
CA CYS A 487 17.60 -23.49 0.47
C CYS A 487 17.93 -24.80 -0.25
N TRP A 488 17.50 -24.99 -1.51
CA TRP A 488 17.69 -26.24 -2.27
C TRP A 488 18.49 -26.06 -3.55
N ASP A 489 19.21 -27.12 -3.92
CA ASP A 489 19.94 -27.19 -5.18
C ASP A 489 18.97 -27.16 -6.36
N TRP A 490 19.28 -26.35 -7.37
CA TRP A 490 18.36 -26.13 -8.47
C TRP A 490 18.62 -27.12 -9.61
N THR A 491 17.92 -28.26 -9.60
CA THR A 491 18.03 -29.27 -10.67
C THR A 491 17.37 -28.82 -11.98
N ARG A 492 16.48 -27.81 -11.90
CA ARG A 492 15.69 -27.25 -13.01
C ARG A 492 14.78 -28.28 -13.69
N ASN A 493 14.56 -29.43 -13.07
CA ASN A 493 13.61 -30.42 -13.53
C ASN A 493 12.45 -30.49 -12.53
N THR A 494 11.28 -29.99 -12.91
CA THR A 494 10.11 -29.96 -12.02
C THR A 494 9.45 -31.34 -11.85
N GLU A 495 9.94 -32.36 -12.55
CA GLU A 495 9.59 -33.77 -12.25
C GLU A 495 10.38 -34.34 -11.06
N ASN A 496 11.45 -33.66 -10.63
CA ASN A 496 12.25 -34.10 -9.50
C ASN A 496 11.70 -33.51 -8.19
N ASN A 497 11.63 -34.34 -7.15
CA ASN A 497 11.40 -33.87 -5.79
C ASN A 497 12.71 -33.42 -5.16
N ASP A 498 13.12 -32.18 -5.45
CA ASP A 498 14.33 -31.55 -4.91
C ASP A 498 14.22 -31.30 -3.40
N ILE A 499 13.01 -30.99 -2.94
CA ILE A 499 12.71 -30.72 -1.54
C ILE A 499 12.24 -32.03 -0.91
N VAL A 500 12.95 -32.47 0.12
CA VAL A 500 12.58 -33.64 0.92
C VAL A 500 12.75 -33.30 2.39
N ILE A 501 11.63 -33.16 3.11
CA ILE A 501 11.60 -32.89 4.56
C ILE A 501 10.67 -33.93 5.19
N GLY A 502 11.23 -34.99 5.75
CA GLY A 502 10.44 -36.14 6.15
C GLY A 502 9.71 -36.74 4.93
N ASP A 503 8.39 -36.85 5.02
CA ASP A 503 7.54 -37.33 3.92
C ASP A 503 7.08 -36.24 2.95
N PHE A 504 7.26 -34.96 3.30
CA PHE A 504 6.94 -33.84 2.42
C PHE A 504 7.93 -33.76 1.25
N LYS A 505 7.40 -33.76 0.03
CA LYS A 505 8.18 -33.78 -1.22
C LYS A 505 7.59 -32.82 -2.25
N LYS A 506 8.42 -31.95 -2.79
CA LYS A 506 8.06 -30.99 -3.85
C LYS A 506 9.23 -30.67 -4.76
N ALA A 507 8.93 -30.19 -5.95
CA ALA A 507 9.91 -29.68 -6.88
C ALA A 507 10.39 -28.27 -6.48
N TRP A 508 11.67 -27.98 -6.72
CA TRP A 508 12.25 -26.68 -6.39
C TRP A 508 12.24 -25.74 -7.60
N ASN A 509 11.50 -24.64 -7.45
CA ASN A 509 11.27 -23.56 -8.39
C ASN A 509 10.59 -23.93 -9.72
N PRO A 510 9.55 -23.17 -10.13
CA PRO A 510 9.01 -23.28 -11.46
C PRO A 510 10.08 -22.96 -12.53
N GLN A 511 9.97 -23.61 -13.69
CA GLN A 511 10.86 -23.33 -14.81
C GLN A 511 10.64 -21.93 -15.37
N ARG A 512 11.73 -21.17 -15.55
CA ARG A 512 11.70 -19.83 -16.16
C ARG A 512 11.63 -19.81 -17.69
N GLN A 513 11.73 -20.97 -18.35
CA GLN A 513 11.78 -21.08 -19.81
C GLN A 513 10.44 -21.49 -20.40
N GLY A 514 10.07 -20.86 -21.52
CA GLY A 514 8.69 -20.90 -22.00
C GLY A 514 7.76 -20.23 -20.99
N LYS A 515 6.49 -20.02 -21.33
CA LYS A 515 5.50 -19.39 -20.43
C LYS A 515 5.22 -20.19 -19.13
N LYS A 516 6.07 -21.12 -18.72
CA LYS A 516 5.89 -22.03 -17.57
C LYS A 516 5.78 -21.27 -16.25
N GLN A 517 6.64 -20.28 -16.00
CA GLN A 517 6.51 -19.46 -14.78
C GLN A 517 5.20 -18.65 -14.78
N TYR A 518 4.78 -18.15 -15.94
CA TYR A 518 3.49 -17.48 -16.12
C TYR A 518 2.31 -18.44 -15.89
N ASN A 519 2.37 -19.65 -16.44
CA ASN A 519 1.34 -20.68 -16.28
C ASN A 519 1.23 -21.14 -14.83
N TRP A 520 2.36 -21.33 -14.15
CA TRP A 520 2.43 -21.60 -12.72
C TRP A 520 1.75 -20.48 -11.92
N TYR A 521 2.04 -19.22 -12.24
CA TYR A 521 1.41 -18.06 -11.61
C TYR A 521 -0.11 -18.04 -11.82
N LYS A 522 -0.60 -18.27 -13.05
CA LYS A 522 -2.02 -18.23 -13.42
C LYS A 522 -2.81 -19.52 -13.06
N ASN A 523 -2.22 -20.46 -12.31
CA ASN A 523 -2.81 -21.78 -12.00
C ASN A 523 -3.21 -22.59 -13.25
N ILE A 524 -2.57 -22.33 -14.40
CA ILE A 524 -2.85 -23.04 -15.65
C ILE A 524 -2.29 -24.46 -15.59
N ASP A 525 -1.14 -24.63 -14.93
CA ASP A 525 -0.51 -25.93 -14.76
C ASP A 525 -1.13 -26.65 -13.54
N GLY A 526 -1.59 -27.90 -13.74
CA GLY A 526 -2.24 -28.71 -12.70
C GLY A 526 -1.33 -29.14 -11.53
N HIS A 527 -0.02 -28.85 -11.60
CA HIS A 527 1.00 -29.19 -10.60
C HIS A 527 1.55 -27.96 -9.87
N HIS A 528 0.93 -26.79 -10.00
CA HIS A 528 1.51 -25.54 -9.45
C HIS A 528 1.68 -25.55 -7.92
N LEU A 529 0.90 -26.33 -7.18
CA LEU A 529 1.08 -26.57 -5.74
C LEU A 529 2.17 -27.61 -5.43
N ASP A 530 2.61 -28.41 -6.40
CA ASP A 530 3.69 -29.40 -6.24
C ASP A 530 5.08 -28.76 -6.39
N GLU A 531 5.12 -27.45 -6.66
CA GLU A 531 6.33 -26.66 -6.85
C GLU A 531 6.45 -25.57 -5.76
N VAL A 532 7.64 -25.38 -5.20
CA VAL A 532 7.93 -24.29 -4.25
C VAL A 532 8.71 -23.18 -4.96
N GLY A 533 8.14 -21.97 -4.96
CA GLY A 533 8.77 -20.80 -5.57
C GLY A 533 9.76 -20.10 -4.64
N CYS A 534 10.88 -19.65 -5.19
CA CYS A 534 11.79 -18.72 -4.53
C CYS A 534 11.45 -17.26 -4.84
N ILE A 535 12.15 -16.36 -4.17
CA ILE A 535 11.98 -14.91 -4.32
C ILE A 535 12.05 -14.43 -5.77
N TYR A 536 12.93 -14.99 -6.60
CA TYR A 536 13.04 -14.61 -8.01
C TYR A 536 11.81 -14.99 -8.83
N THR A 537 11.08 -16.01 -8.40
CA THR A 537 9.88 -16.48 -9.10
C THR A 537 8.60 -15.78 -8.66
N LEU A 538 8.62 -15.22 -7.45
CA LEU A 538 7.46 -14.64 -6.75
C LEU A 538 7.42 -13.11 -6.78
N GLN A 539 8.55 -12.45 -7.02
CA GLN A 539 8.66 -11.01 -6.86
C GLN A 539 7.69 -10.27 -7.79
N GLY A 540 7.02 -9.22 -7.29
CA GLY A 540 6.09 -8.41 -8.09
C GLY A 540 4.75 -9.09 -8.37
N LEU A 541 4.55 -10.30 -7.86
CA LEU A 541 3.30 -11.06 -7.93
C LEU A 541 2.66 -11.10 -6.54
N ASP A 542 1.35 -11.28 -6.47
CA ASP A 542 0.60 -11.51 -5.23
C ASP A 542 -0.30 -12.73 -5.40
N PHE A 543 -0.55 -13.44 -4.31
CA PHE A 543 -1.37 -14.65 -4.26
C PHE A 543 -2.48 -14.48 -3.22
N ASP A 544 -3.52 -15.29 -3.27
CA ASP A 544 -4.54 -15.28 -2.23
C ASP A 544 -4.00 -15.92 -0.95
N TYR A 545 -3.43 -17.14 -1.05
CA TYR A 545 -2.85 -17.88 0.06
C TYR A 545 -1.44 -18.37 -0.24
N THR A 546 -0.59 -18.45 0.79
CA THR A 546 0.75 -19.04 0.64
C THR A 546 1.11 -20.00 1.77
N GLY A 547 1.76 -21.12 1.41
CA GLY A 547 2.51 -21.95 2.35
C GLY A 547 3.97 -21.52 2.36
N ALA A 548 4.49 -21.11 3.52
CA ALA A 548 5.85 -20.62 3.66
C ALA A 548 6.71 -21.62 4.43
N ILE A 549 7.89 -21.94 3.87
CA ILE A 549 8.93 -22.69 4.56
C ILE A 549 9.98 -21.69 5.04
N PHE A 550 10.01 -21.43 6.35
CA PHE A 550 11.05 -20.63 7.00
C PHE A 550 12.19 -21.56 7.42
N TRP A 551 13.30 -21.47 6.70
CA TRP A 551 14.39 -22.43 6.83
C TRP A 551 15.41 -22.06 7.92
N ASP A 552 16.54 -22.77 7.98
CA ASP A 552 17.65 -22.52 8.91
C ASP A 552 18.80 -21.70 8.31
N ASP A 553 18.56 -21.04 7.16
CA ASP A 553 19.52 -20.11 6.54
C ASP A 553 19.56 -18.75 7.26
N LEU A 554 18.43 -18.28 7.78
CA LEU A 554 18.27 -17.13 8.65
C LEU A 554 17.57 -17.60 9.93
N TYR A 555 18.10 -17.29 11.11
CA TYR A 555 17.51 -17.74 12.37
C TYR A 555 17.73 -16.76 13.51
N TRP A 556 16.82 -16.75 14.48
CA TRP A 556 16.92 -15.96 15.69
C TRP A 556 17.62 -16.76 16.79
N ARG A 557 18.66 -16.17 17.40
CA ARG A 557 19.36 -16.76 18.54
C ARG A 557 20.07 -15.68 19.35
N ASP A 558 20.02 -15.79 20.66
CA ASP A 558 20.72 -14.89 21.60
C ASP A 558 20.36 -13.41 21.38
N GLY A 559 19.07 -13.12 21.14
CA GLY A 559 18.57 -11.75 21.00
C GLY A 559 18.94 -11.06 19.69
N LYS A 560 19.38 -11.79 18.66
CA LYS A 560 19.71 -11.22 17.35
C LYS A 560 19.45 -12.20 16.19
N TRP A 561 19.36 -11.64 14.99
CA TRP A 561 19.34 -12.41 13.76
C TRP A 561 20.74 -12.93 13.41
N ASN A 562 20.82 -14.21 13.05
CA ASN A 562 22.03 -14.88 12.59
C ASN A 562 21.76 -15.53 11.22
N ILE A 563 22.82 -15.75 10.45
CA ILE A 563 22.74 -16.33 9.10
C ILE A 563 23.75 -17.48 8.96
N ASP A 564 23.35 -18.55 8.27
CA ASP A 564 24.25 -19.59 7.77
C ASP A 564 24.25 -19.62 6.24
N LEU A 565 25.25 -18.97 5.65
CA LEU A 565 25.45 -18.92 4.20
C LEU A 565 25.68 -20.28 3.55
N ASN A 566 26.06 -21.30 4.32
CA ASN A 566 26.26 -22.64 3.80
C ASN A 566 24.93 -23.39 3.60
N LYS A 567 23.84 -22.92 4.21
CA LYS A 567 22.48 -23.41 3.96
C LYS A 567 21.84 -22.81 2.72
N ILE A 568 22.40 -21.70 2.22
CA ILE A 568 21.99 -21.10 0.95
C ILE A 568 22.63 -21.86 -0.22
N LYS A 569 21.79 -22.39 -1.10
CA LYS A 569 22.18 -23.18 -2.29
C LYS A 569 22.19 -22.38 -3.58
N ASP A 570 21.74 -21.12 -3.56
CA ASP A 570 21.87 -20.23 -4.70
C ASP A 570 23.30 -19.70 -4.87
N GLN A 571 24.12 -20.53 -5.49
CA GLN A 571 25.51 -20.22 -5.84
C GLN A 571 25.60 -19.06 -6.84
N TYR A 572 24.69 -19.04 -7.82
CA TYR A 572 24.85 -18.24 -9.03
C TYR A 572 24.46 -16.78 -8.84
N PHE A 573 23.38 -16.52 -8.11
CA PHE A 573 22.85 -15.16 -7.96
C PHE A 573 23.15 -14.60 -6.59
N PHE A 574 22.90 -15.30 -5.48
CA PHE A 574 23.14 -14.73 -4.15
C PHE A 574 24.61 -14.83 -3.70
N ILE A 575 25.13 -16.06 -3.58
CA ILE A 575 26.47 -16.29 -3.01
C ILE A 575 27.56 -15.68 -3.91
N SER A 576 27.44 -15.85 -5.24
CA SER A 576 28.37 -15.23 -6.18
C SER A 576 28.30 -13.71 -6.17
N ASP A 577 27.16 -13.09 -5.87
CA ASP A 577 27.01 -11.63 -5.88
C ASP A 577 27.76 -10.98 -4.72
N ILE A 578 27.67 -11.57 -3.52
CA ILE A 578 28.49 -11.18 -2.36
C ILE A 578 29.98 -11.18 -2.74
N ALA A 579 30.48 -12.30 -3.25
CA ALA A 579 31.89 -12.42 -3.59
C ALA A 579 32.31 -11.42 -4.68
N LYS A 580 31.54 -11.33 -5.77
CA LYS A 580 31.85 -10.45 -6.91
C LYS A 580 31.87 -8.97 -6.52
N LYS A 581 30.95 -8.52 -5.66
CA LYS A 581 30.89 -7.13 -5.19
C LYS A 581 32.23 -6.67 -4.61
N PHE A 582 32.96 -7.58 -3.97
CA PHE A 582 34.27 -7.29 -3.36
C PHE A 582 35.46 -7.82 -4.16
N GLY A 583 35.26 -8.26 -5.41
CA GLY A 583 36.34 -8.73 -6.30
C GLY A 583 36.76 -10.18 -6.09
N GLY A 584 35.95 -10.98 -5.40
CA GLY A 584 36.12 -12.42 -5.24
C GLY A 584 35.36 -13.23 -6.30
N SER A 585 35.61 -14.54 -6.32
CA SER A 585 34.89 -15.51 -7.15
C SER A 585 34.58 -16.78 -6.35
N VAL A 586 33.37 -17.29 -6.46
CA VAL A 586 32.91 -18.48 -5.71
C VAL A 586 33.21 -19.74 -6.50
N GLU A 587 33.63 -20.80 -5.82
CA GLU A 587 33.74 -22.12 -6.42
C GLU A 587 32.36 -22.70 -6.80
N ARG A 588 32.34 -23.59 -7.80
CA ARG A 588 31.07 -24.03 -8.41
C ARG A 588 30.20 -24.89 -7.51
N GLN A 589 30.80 -25.58 -6.54
CA GLN A 589 30.12 -26.51 -5.65
C GLN A 589 30.67 -26.32 -4.24
N GLN A 590 29.84 -26.64 -3.25
CA GLN A 590 30.28 -26.73 -1.87
C GLN A 590 31.22 -27.92 -1.70
N GLU A 591 32.28 -27.74 -0.90
CA GLU A 591 33.12 -28.84 -0.42
C GLU A 591 32.77 -29.08 1.04
N ASN A 592 32.36 -30.32 1.38
CA ASN A 592 31.90 -30.70 2.73
C ASN A 592 30.81 -29.76 3.26
N GLY A 593 29.89 -29.34 2.39
CA GLY A 593 28.81 -28.43 2.73
C GLY A 593 29.24 -26.98 2.95
N GLN A 594 30.47 -26.58 2.60
CA GLN A 594 30.95 -25.20 2.76
C GLN A 594 31.19 -24.52 1.42
N TRP A 595 30.81 -23.24 1.32
CA TRP A 595 31.18 -22.38 0.19
C TRP A 595 32.60 -21.87 0.32
N PHE A 596 33.32 -21.86 -0.80
CA PHE A 596 34.68 -21.33 -0.90
C PHE A 596 34.76 -20.17 -1.89
N VAL A 597 35.48 -19.13 -1.50
CA VAL A 597 35.71 -17.91 -2.28
C VAL A 597 37.20 -17.76 -2.57
N ARG A 598 37.53 -17.54 -3.84
CA ARG A 598 38.87 -17.15 -4.27
C ARG A 598 38.96 -15.64 -4.29
N TYR A 599 39.90 -15.10 -3.53
CA TYR A 599 40.12 -13.66 -3.39
C TYR A 599 41.61 -13.35 -3.26
N LYS A 600 42.12 -12.43 -4.08
CA LYS A 600 43.55 -12.04 -4.11
C LYS A 600 44.52 -13.24 -4.14
N GLY A 601 44.20 -14.27 -4.94
CA GLY A 601 45.03 -15.48 -5.09
C GLY A 601 44.90 -16.51 -3.97
N ASN A 602 44.16 -16.22 -2.89
CA ASN A 602 43.93 -17.13 -1.76
C ASN A 602 42.53 -17.73 -1.81
N ARG A 603 42.33 -18.85 -1.09
CA ARG A 603 41.06 -19.57 -0.97
C ARG A 603 40.56 -19.44 0.47
N TYR A 604 39.35 -18.93 0.65
CA TYR A 604 38.73 -18.71 1.94
C TYR A 604 37.39 -19.44 2.02
N LYS A 605 36.98 -19.89 3.21
CA LYS A 605 35.57 -20.23 3.43
C LYS A 605 34.76 -18.95 3.35
N ILE A 606 33.49 -19.03 2.97
CA ILE A 606 32.66 -17.83 2.77
C ILE A 606 32.55 -16.94 4.02
N ASN A 607 32.45 -17.55 5.20
CA ASN A 607 32.39 -16.80 6.46
C ASN A 607 33.72 -16.10 6.76
N ASP A 608 34.85 -16.78 6.54
CA ASP A 608 36.18 -16.19 6.69
C ASP A 608 36.42 -15.04 5.69
N PHE A 609 35.89 -15.19 4.46
CA PHE A 609 35.92 -14.14 3.45
C PHE A 609 35.12 -12.91 3.90
N ILE A 610 33.94 -13.10 4.48
CA ILE A 610 33.13 -11.99 5.00
C ILE A 610 33.87 -11.25 6.10
N ASP A 611 34.43 -11.98 7.07
CA ASP A 611 35.15 -11.40 8.19
C ASP A 611 36.40 -10.63 7.70
N LEU A 612 37.11 -11.17 6.71
CA LEU A 612 38.23 -10.51 6.04
C LEU A 612 37.80 -9.19 5.38
N ILE A 613 36.73 -9.20 4.59
CA ILE A 613 36.24 -7.99 3.90
C ILE A 613 35.75 -6.95 4.90
N SER A 614 35.05 -7.38 5.96
CA SER A 614 34.64 -6.51 7.05
C SER A 614 35.81 -5.73 7.65
N GLN A 615 36.93 -6.42 7.90
CA GLN A 615 38.16 -5.79 8.41
C GLN A 615 38.82 -4.88 7.37
N GLU A 616 39.00 -5.36 6.13
CA GLU A 616 39.66 -4.60 5.07
C GLU A 616 38.92 -3.30 4.69
N LYS A 617 37.59 -3.32 4.74
CA LYS A 617 36.72 -2.20 4.32
C LYS A 617 36.19 -1.38 5.48
N GLN A 618 36.41 -1.80 6.72
CA GLN A 618 35.85 -1.18 7.93
C GLN A 618 34.31 -1.09 7.88
N ILE A 619 33.67 -2.17 7.44
CA ILE A 619 32.20 -2.31 7.36
C ILE A 619 31.74 -3.54 8.12
N ASP A 620 30.47 -3.57 8.52
CA ASP A 620 29.84 -4.79 9.04
C ASP A 620 29.12 -5.52 7.90
N LEU A 621 29.90 -6.22 7.06
CA LEU A 621 29.38 -6.95 5.93
C LEU A 621 28.41 -8.05 6.38
N ARG A 622 28.65 -8.69 7.52
CA ARG A 622 27.74 -9.73 8.04
C ARG A 622 26.36 -9.15 8.35
N LYS A 623 26.29 -7.96 8.95
CA LYS A 623 25.03 -7.25 9.16
C LYS A 623 24.33 -6.87 7.85
N GLU A 624 25.07 -6.44 6.83
CA GLU A 624 24.48 -6.18 5.50
C GLU A 624 23.90 -7.46 4.88
N VAL A 625 24.59 -8.61 5.00
CA VAL A 625 24.08 -9.91 4.53
C VAL A 625 22.80 -10.29 5.25
N ILE A 626 22.76 -10.14 6.58
CA ILE A 626 21.56 -10.38 7.37
C ILE A 626 20.42 -9.44 6.90
N GLN A 627 20.71 -8.17 6.63
CA GLN A 627 19.70 -7.22 6.15
C GLN A 627 19.12 -7.62 4.78
N ILE A 628 19.95 -8.07 3.84
CA ILE A 628 19.46 -8.57 2.54
C ILE A 628 18.62 -9.84 2.72
N MET A 629 19.02 -10.76 3.61
CA MET A 629 18.20 -11.96 3.91
C MET A 629 16.87 -11.60 4.55
N LYS A 630 16.84 -10.65 5.49
CA LYS A 630 15.60 -10.11 6.05
C LYS A 630 14.71 -9.53 4.96
N ASN A 631 15.28 -8.80 4.00
CA ASN A 631 14.52 -8.28 2.86
C ASN A 631 13.94 -9.41 2.00
N ILE A 632 14.70 -10.47 1.72
CA ILE A 632 14.21 -11.66 0.99
C ILE A 632 13.00 -12.26 1.70
N TYR A 633 13.10 -12.54 3.00
CA TYR A 633 11.98 -13.06 3.79
C TYR A 633 10.82 -12.09 3.87
N ARG A 634 11.07 -10.79 4.03
CA ARG A 634 10.03 -9.75 4.01
C ARG A 634 9.26 -9.80 2.69
N VAL A 635 9.96 -9.89 1.56
CA VAL A 635 9.34 -9.94 0.24
C VAL A 635 8.58 -11.25 0.03
N LEU A 636 9.09 -12.39 0.50
CA LEU A 636 8.43 -13.71 0.39
C LEU A 636 7.13 -13.77 1.22
N LEU A 637 7.21 -13.45 2.50
CA LEU A 637 6.11 -13.58 3.46
C LEU A 637 5.01 -12.53 3.23
N SER A 638 5.35 -11.41 2.56
CA SER A 638 4.39 -10.37 2.20
C SER A 638 3.68 -10.61 0.87
N ARG A 639 3.60 -11.84 0.32
CA ARG A 639 2.96 -12.12 -0.99
C ARG A 639 1.48 -12.54 -0.92
N ALA A 640 1.06 -13.17 0.18
CA ALA A 640 -0.33 -13.59 0.36
C ALA A 640 -1.25 -12.44 0.74
N LYS A 641 -2.41 -12.35 0.08
CA LYS A 641 -3.46 -11.34 0.28
C LYS A 641 -4.43 -11.71 1.40
N LYS A 642 -4.81 -12.98 1.50
CA LYS A 642 -5.87 -13.48 2.39
C LYS A 642 -5.34 -14.27 3.59
N GLY A 643 -4.26 -15.04 3.41
CA GLY A 643 -3.70 -15.82 4.51
C GLY A 643 -2.37 -16.50 4.21
N MET A 644 -1.63 -16.84 5.26
CA MET A 644 -0.34 -17.52 5.17
C MET A 644 -0.28 -18.64 6.20
N TYR A 645 0.16 -19.81 5.75
CA TYR A 645 0.51 -20.93 6.61
C TYR A 645 2.01 -21.08 6.61
N ILE A 646 2.62 -21.10 7.79
CA ILE A 646 4.08 -21.07 7.89
C ILE A 646 4.61 -22.18 8.78
N TRP A 647 5.68 -22.83 8.30
CA TRP A 647 6.44 -23.81 9.05
C TRP A 647 7.86 -23.29 9.28
N PHE A 648 8.40 -23.57 10.46
CA PHE A 648 9.75 -23.14 10.86
C PHE A 648 10.66 -24.33 11.08
N LYS A 649 11.87 -24.27 10.51
CA LYS A 649 12.93 -25.25 10.78
C LYS A 649 13.53 -25.06 12.18
N ASP A 650 13.61 -23.82 12.66
CA ASP A 650 14.19 -23.46 13.95
C ASP A 650 13.11 -23.04 14.96
N ASN A 651 13.11 -23.68 16.13
CA ASN A 651 12.08 -23.51 17.15
C ASN A 651 12.13 -22.15 17.86
N GLU A 652 13.31 -21.54 18.00
CA GLU A 652 13.44 -20.24 18.66
C GLU A 652 12.93 -19.12 17.75
N THR A 653 13.20 -19.24 16.46
CA THR A 653 12.64 -18.39 15.41
C THR A 653 11.12 -18.54 15.32
N LYS A 654 10.59 -19.77 15.43
CA LYS A 654 9.14 -20.03 15.53
C LYS A 654 8.52 -19.26 16.70
N LYS A 655 9.12 -19.34 17.89
CA LYS A 655 8.63 -18.63 19.09
C LYS A 655 8.63 -17.12 18.89
N ARG A 656 9.71 -16.55 18.36
CA ARG A 656 9.75 -15.12 18.04
C ARG A 656 8.63 -14.70 17.07
N PHE A 657 8.34 -15.54 16.07
CA PHE A 657 7.24 -15.26 15.14
C PHE A 657 5.90 -15.27 15.87
N ILE A 658 5.63 -16.30 16.68
CA ILE A 658 4.40 -16.40 17.48
C ILE A 658 4.25 -15.18 18.40
N GLU A 659 5.32 -14.74 19.07
CA GLU A 659 5.33 -13.54 19.91
C GLU A 659 5.04 -12.25 19.10
N ALA A 660 5.63 -12.09 17.91
CA ALA A 660 5.44 -10.91 17.08
C ALA A 660 4.01 -10.79 16.52
N PHE A 661 3.30 -11.91 16.39
CA PHE A 661 1.93 -11.98 15.86
C PHE A 661 0.89 -12.33 16.93
N ASN A 662 1.26 -12.48 18.20
CA ASN A 662 0.36 -12.82 19.31
C ASN A 662 -0.52 -14.06 19.02
N LEU A 663 0.12 -15.14 18.52
CA LEU A 663 -0.54 -16.40 18.11
C LEU A 663 -0.59 -17.49 19.19
#